data_AF-A0A2V5JYH6-F1
#
_entry.id   AF-A0A2V5JYH6-F1
#
_cell.length_a   1.000
_cell.length_b   1.000
_cell.length_c   1.000
_cell.angle_alpha   90.00
_cell.angle_beta   90.00
_cell.angle_gamma   90.00
#
_symmetry.space_group_name_H-M   'P 1'
#
loop_
_entity.id
_entity.type
_entity.pdbx_description
1 polymer ?
#
loop_
_entity_poly.entity_id
_entity_poly.type
_entity_poly.pdbx_seq_one_letter_code
_entity_poly.pdbx_strand_id
1 'polypeptide(L)'
;MKRKRLQAHGLRRKLASSVMAAVVALSGFGSGASAADIRGANFGFEDDLSGWTTIVDKDNGNDRDEQGSGIERSDVRASEGTYSARLYDAKASRAFGLESDKLDVEAGTSYTAFADVWVETGEAELVLNFYDGSGRLLDNAVTKAVYQDGWQTAQVSRVAPDGAVRAAVMLYSDKGNKGTSYWDRVRLTKDYTNLGVQVGSAAPLGAAFGIGDRQHEIYAVVTGNQNDRPIMEVIDVNTEKVTTSVTLPGASVNPTGAWAAATATDGTVYLGTYPNGRLYRYVPGESSISDLGQPLPGESYVFDLAVGADGKVYGGSYGRAGFFEYDLAQGASQIGGFPFYQPPGQTYRYLRALAHDRERGVSYLAMGANASILRYDHHTGRLDDILPAKYKSITLAGTVDYTGDRVFVAIGGYLMALRVDVAADGTVASTEEMSITNAAPRVSPAHDGSVYLVQKNKLSRYDLATKQVTNLDFDIPGRIQRYGWVTLNDQQNFPGQTLVAVSDGNYETNIIKYNPQNGHFRVSRAEGAPRIAGAINSIATGPDGHIYTSAYLYGGLGMYRPFEGDANDTQPETVYAPISQIDKMASAGGKLYVGTYPGGGLHEYDPKAPWRPGVNPKLLINSGLYKQDRPKAIAFGDRKVFMGTTGTTGYRPGALSVYDYATGAATVHENIVTDQSVIALAYHNGLLYGGTTIRGGYSSTPSQTEAKLFVYDPAAQAKVAEYGLPEIAGGRKLTAITELVVIDDRLWGMAEGYLFVFDPVSRTFDYFEEKFPDVKWPEGTYRDADLVTVEKDPDSVYGTIGNKYLFSINKADRSIEILRSDGADMLTADPDGNLYFKHNDTELWRYSF
;
A
#
# COMPACT_ATOMS: atom_id res chain seq x y z
N MET A 1 -69.50 -14.10 34.19
CA MET A 1 -70.19 -13.10 35.04
C MET A 1 -69.76 -11.69 34.63
N LYS A 2 -70.75 -10.81 34.40
CA LYS A 2 -70.75 -9.32 34.27
C LYS A 2 -69.59 -8.65 33.49
N ARG A 3 -69.70 -8.25 32.21
CA ARG A 3 -70.52 -7.19 31.51
C ARG A 3 -70.18 -5.72 31.88
N LYS A 4 -69.94 -4.94 30.80
CA LYS A 4 -70.37 -3.55 30.42
C LYS A 4 -69.25 -2.49 30.34
N ARG A 5 -68.96 -1.94 29.14
CA ARG A 5 -69.57 -0.75 28.43
C ARG A 5 -68.98 0.58 28.94
N LEU A 6 -68.85 1.67 28.19
CA LEU A 6 -68.74 2.05 26.76
C LEU A 6 -68.63 3.61 26.82
N GLN A 7 -67.79 4.22 25.97
CA GLN A 7 -67.84 5.61 25.43
C GLN A 7 -68.06 6.83 26.35
N ALA A 8 -67.29 7.92 26.18
CA ALA A 8 -67.55 8.99 25.21
C ALA A 8 -66.55 10.18 25.33
N HIS A 9 -66.51 10.97 24.25
CA HIS A 9 -65.61 12.05 23.83
C HIS A 9 -65.34 13.25 24.78
N GLY A 10 -64.21 13.93 24.51
CA GLY A 10 -64.10 15.37 24.73
C GLY A 10 -62.70 15.98 24.59
N LEU A 11 -62.57 16.87 23.60
CA LEU A 11 -61.71 18.08 23.55
C LEU A 11 -60.25 18.03 23.08
N ARG A 12 -60.06 18.72 21.94
CA ARG A 12 -58.87 19.45 21.48
C ARG A 12 -58.12 20.17 22.61
N ARG A 13 -56.79 20.20 22.56
CA ARG A 13 -55.98 21.35 22.97
C ARG A 13 -54.62 21.37 22.27
N LYS A 14 -54.41 22.44 21.50
CA LYS A 14 -53.09 22.99 21.17
C LYS A 14 -52.44 23.43 22.49
N LEU A 15 -51.15 23.16 22.65
CA LEU A 15 -50.31 23.80 23.66
C LEU A 15 -49.01 24.20 22.99
N ALA A 16 -48.86 25.51 22.84
CA ALA A 16 -47.59 26.18 22.63
C ALA A 16 -47.27 26.97 23.90
N SER A 17 -45.98 26.93 24.25
CA SER A 17 -45.24 27.95 25.00
C SER A 17 -45.31 27.91 26.52
N SER A 18 -44.26 27.34 27.12
CA SER A 18 -43.60 27.91 28.30
C SER A 18 -42.12 27.55 28.21
N VAL A 19 -41.31 28.59 28.05
CA VAL A 19 -39.87 28.58 27.82
C VAL A 19 -39.13 28.11 29.07
N MET A 20 -38.28 27.10 28.94
CA MET A 20 -37.22 26.81 29.91
C MET A 20 -35.91 26.71 29.11
N ALA A 21 -35.08 27.74 29.27
CA ALA A 21 -33.77 27.80 28.65
C ALA A 21 -32.88 26.70 29.25
N ALA A 22 -32.69 25.62 28.50
CA ALA A 22 -31.65 24.65 28.77
C ALA A 22 -30.33 25.25 28.28
N VAL A 23 -29.47 25.62 29.23
CA VAL A 23 -28.05 25.85 28.97
C VAL A 23 -27.48 24.53 28.49
N VAL A 24 -27.27 24.41 27.18
CA VAL A 24 -26.49 23.34 26.59
C VAL A 24 -25.06 23.59 27.03
N ALA A 25 -24.63 22.92 28.10
CA ALA A 25 -23.22 22.71 28.34
C ALA A 25 -22.72 21.83 27.19
N LEU A 26 -22.19 22.48 26.14
CA LEU A 26 -21.30 21.87 25.18
C LEU A 26 -20.03 21.48 25.95
N SER A 27 -20.07 20.35 26.65
CA SER A 27 -18.87 19.60 26.91
C SER A 27 -18.40 19.08 25.57
N GLY A 28 -17.54 19.86 24.91
CA GLY A 28 -16.74 19.37 23.81
C GLY A 28 -15.98 18.16 24.32
N PHE A 29 -16.46 16.97 24.02
CA PHE A 29 -15.63 15.78 24.01
C PHE A 29 -14.61 16.05 22.90
N GLY A 30 -13.45 16.58 23.28
CA GLY A 30 -12.29 16.55 22.42
C GLY A 30 -12.10 15.11 21.98
N SER A 31 -11.98 14.89 20.68
CA SER A 31 -11.40 13.67 20.14
C SER A 31 -10.12 13.39 20.92
N GLY A 32 -10.06 12.27 21.65
CA GLY A 32 -8.80 11.82 22.24
C GLY A 32 -7.72 11.78 21.18
N ALA A 33 -6.46 12.00 21.56
CA ALA A 33 -5.31 12.06 20.66
C ALA A 33 -5.22 10.78 19.82
N SER A 34 -5.81 10.81 18.61
CA SER A 34 -5.69 9.75 17.61
C SER A 34 -4.49 10.00 16.70
N ALA A 35 -3.83 11.16 16.82
CA ALA A 35 -2.60 11.47 16.12
C ALA A 35 -1.43 10.73 16.76
N ALA A 36 -0.55 10.20 15.92
CA ALA A 36 0.54 9.33 16.30
C ALA A 36 1.74 10.17 16.82
N ASP A 37 1.94 11.35 16.24
CA ASP A 37 2.73 12.44 16.80
C ASP A 37 1.84 13.40 17.60
N ILE A 38 2.32 13.83 18.77
CA ILE A 38 1.62 14.84 19.57
C ILE A 38 2.13 16.21 19.16
N ARG A 39 1.43 16.82 18.19
CA ARG A 39 1.84 18.10 17.61
C ARG A 39 1.14 19.30 18.27
N GLY A 40 1.90 20.07 19.03
CA GLY A 40 1.65 21.46 19.39
C GLY A 40 2.00 22.45 18.26
N ALA A 41 1.72 23.73 18.51
CA ALA A 41 1.97 24.78 17.52
C ALA A 41 3.45 25.21 17.52
N ASN A 42 3.95 25.60 16.33
CA ASN A 42 5.18 26.38 16.18
C ASN A 42 6.43 25.79 16.88
N PHE A 43 6.71 24.51 16.65
CA PHE A 43 7.84 23.81 17.28
C PHE A 43 9.23 24.12 16.69
N GLY A 44 9.27 24.70 15.49
CA GLY A 44 10.49 25.23 14.87
C GLY A 44 10.63 26.75 15.02
N PHE A 45 9.74 27.40 15.78
CA PHE A 45 9.83 28.85 16.07
C PHE A 45 9.86 29.79 14.84
N GLU A 46 9.33 29.33 13.71
CA GLU A 46 9.20 30.09 12.47
C GLU A 46 8.09 31.17 12.54
N ASP A 47 7.17 31.07 13.50
CA ASP A 47 6.08 32.02 13.74
C ASP A 47 6.12 32.63 15.16
N ASP A 48 7.21 33.33 15.47
CA ASP A 48 7.49 33.93 16.80
C ASP A 48 7.55 32.86 17.90
N LEU A 49 7.21 33.20 19.15
CA LEU A 49 6.99 32.25 20.25
C LEU A 49 5.49 31.92 20.43
N SER A 50 4.69 32.01 19.36
CA SER A 50 3.26 31.70 19.41
C SER A 50 3.01 30.25 19.82
N GLY A 51 2.00 29.99 20.67
CA GLY A 51 1.73 28.65 21.21
C GLY A 51 2.64 28.22 22.37
N TRP A 52 3.50 29.12 22.85
CA TRP A 52 4.41 28.88 23.98
C TRP A 52 4.20 29.91 25.09
N THR A 53 4.31 29.44 26.34
CA THR A 53 4.15 30.26 27.55
C THR A 53 5.50 30.44 28.24
N THR A 54 5.92 31.70 28.41
CA THR A 54 7.09 32.03 29.22
C THR A 54 6.79 31.80 30.70
N ILE A 55 7.64 31.01 31.35
CA ILE A 55 7.62 30.72 32.78
C ILE A 55 8.82 31.41 33.43
N VAL A 56 8.57 32.23 34.44
CA VAL A 56 9.62 32.88 35.24
C VAL A 56 9.34 32.60 36.71
N ASP A 57 10.29 32.00 37.41
CA ASP A 57 10.18 31.77 38.86
C ASP A 57 10.15 33.11 39.63
N LYS A 58 9.52 33.12 40.81
CA LYS A 58 9.55 34.29 41.70
C LYS A 58 10.98 34.53 42.17
N ASP A 59 11.45 35.75 41.96
CA ASP A 59 12.74 36.24 42.45
C ASP A 59 12.94 35.85 43.92
N ASN A 60 14.14 35.39 44.29
CA ASN A 60 14.48 35.03 45.66
C ASN A 60 14.65 36.26 46.58
N GLY A 61 14.19 37.43 46.14
CA GLY A 61 14.18 38.69 46.87
C GLY A 61 15.48 39.48 46.75
N ASN A 62 16.35 39.14 45.80
CA ASN A 62 17.70 39.71 45.69
C ASN A 62 17.98 40.42 44.36
N ASP A 63 17.00 40.54 43.45
CA ASP A 63 17.23 41.17 42.15
C ASP A 63 16.01 41.91 41.59
N ARG A 64 16.11 43.24 41.54
CA ARG A 64 15.03 44.12 41.06
C ARG A 64 15.04 44.36 39.55
N ASP A 65 16.09 43.97 38.82
CA ASP A 65 16.25 44.29 37.40
C ASP A 65 16.53 43.06 36.52
N GLU A 66 15.68 42.82 35.52
CA GLU A 66 15.77 41.72 34.52
C GLU A 66 16.83 41.93 33.44
N GLN A 67 17.69 42.94 33.56
CA GLN A 67 18.63 43.28 32.50
C GLN A 67 19.59 42.13 32.22
N GLY A 68 19.47 41.55 31.01
CA GLY A 68 20.40 40.57 30.47
C GLY A 68 20.00 39.10 30.60
N SER A 69 18.79 38.76 31.10
CA SER A 69 18.23 37.40 31.02
C SER A 69 16.84 37.44 30.37
N GLY A 70 16.51 36.47 29.53
CA GLY A 70 15.23 36.44 28.82
C GLY A 70 15.07 35.27 27.85
N ILE A 71 13.91 35.26 27.20
CA ILE A 71 13.54 34.30 26.14
C ILE A 71 13.07 35.11 24.94
N GLU A 72 13.64 34.81 23.77
CA GLU A 72 13.30 35.50 22.53
C GLU A 72 13.42 34.56 21.33
N ARG A 73 12.72 34.88 20.23
CA ARG A 73 13.02 34.28 18.94
C ARG A 73 14.31 34.86 18.38
N SER A 74 15.13 34.03 17.74
CA SER A 74 16.45 34.39 17.24
C SER A 74 16.68 33.85 15.83
N ASP A 75 17.32 34.63 14.97
CA ASP A 75 17.83 34.25 13.64
C ASP A 75 19.35 33.99 13.64
N VAL A 76 20.00 34.07 14.80
CA VAL A 76 21.46 33.87 14.94
C VAL A 76 21.85 32.42 14.67
N ARG A 77 21.02 31.47 15.11
CA ARG A 77 21.19 30.02 14.93
C ARG A 77 19.83 29.40 14.73
N ALA A 78 19.73 28.44 13.82
CA ALA A 78 18.58 27.54 13.69
C ALA A 78 19.12 26.16 13.30
N SER A 79 18.49 25.08 13.78
CA SER A 79 18.82 23.72 13.33
C SER A 79 18.11 23.40 12.01
N GLU A 80 16.94 24.01 11.82
CA GLU A 80 16.14 23.97 10.60
C GLU A 80 15.50 25.35 10.34
N GLY A 81 15.11 25.62 9.08
CA GLY A 81 14.45 26.88 8.76
C GLY A 81 15.36 28.10 8.95
N THR A 82 14.81 29.16 9.53
CA THR A 82 15.48 30.46 9.71
C THR A 82 15.60 30.86 11.17
N TYR A 83 14.74 30.37 12.06
CA TYR A 83 14.65 30.86 13.44
C TYR A 83 14.69 29.76 14.48
N SER A 84 15.03 30.12 15.72
CA SER A 84 14.98 29.25 16.90
C SER A 84 14.56 30.04 18.14
N ALA A 85 14.23 29.34 19.23
CA ALA A 85 14.04 29.96 20.53
C ALA A 85 15.38 30.11 21.26
N ARG A 86 15.75 31.33 21.63
CA ARG A 86 16.95 31.64 22.41
C ARG A 86 16.58 31.89 23.87
N LEU A 87 17.16 31.10 24.76
CA LEU A 87 17.11 31.29 26.21
C LEU A 87 18.48 31.80 26.66
N TYR A 88 18.55 32.99 27.22
CA TYR A 88 19.78 33.58 27.71
C TYR A 88 19.62 33.99 29.18
N ASP A 89 20.56 33.59 30.02
CA ASP A 89 20.56 33.87 31.44
C ASP A 89 21.92 34.38 31.91
N ALA A 90 21.98 35.67 32.26
CA ALA A 90 23.15 36.30 32.83
C ALA A 90 23.27 36.13 34.36
N LYS A 91 22.23 35.63 35.05
CA LYS A 91 22.12 35.68 36.51
C LYS A 91 21.51 34.41 37.13
N ALA A 92 22.34 33.70 37.89
CA ALA A 92 21.97 32.57 38.76
C ALA A 92 21.10 32.98 39.99
N SER A 93 19.94 33.61 39.77
CA SER A 93 19.04 34.10 40.81
C SER A 93 17.59 33.63 40.66
N ARG A 94 17.20 33.27 39.43
CA ARG A 94 15.86 32.80 39.06
C ARG A 94 15.97 31.75 37.95
N ALA A 95 14.87 31.07 37.66
CA ALA A 95 14.78 30.15 36.54
C ALA A 95 13.88 30.72 35.45
N PHE A 96 14.15 30.33 34.21
CA PHE A 96 13.41 30.73 33.02
C PHE A 96 13.00 29.49 32.24
N GLY A 97 11.77 29.48 31.74
CA GLY A 97 11.27 28.39 30.91
C GLY A 97 10.38 28.88 29.77
N LEU A 98 10.35 28.13 28.69
CA LEU A 98 9.38 28.27 27.61
C LEU A 98 8.62 26.95 27.52
N GLU A 99 7.37 26.93 28.01
CA GLU A 99 6.51 25.74 28.03
C GLU A 99 5.55 25.75 26.84
N SER A 100 5.41 24.61 26.15
CA SER A 100 4.46 24.43 25.07
C SER A 100 3.02 24.51 25.55
N ASP A 101 2.06 24.63 24.63
CA ASP A 101 0.68 24.27 24.95
C ASP A 101 0.57 22.85 25.54
N LYS A 102 -0.44 22.64 26.38
CA LYS A 102 -0.71 21.36 27.03
C LYS A 102 -1.38 20.41 26.04
N LEU A 103 -0.72 19.31 25.73
CA LEU A 103 -1.11 18.32 24.73
C LEU A 103 -1.77 17.11 25.39
N ASP A 104 -2.77 16.51 24.74
CA ASP A 104 -3.51 15.36 25.30
C ASP A 104 -2.61 14.11 25.39
N VAL A 105 -2.65 13.42 26.54
CA VAL A 105 -1.90 12.18 26.80
C VAL A 105 -2.76 11.17 27.57
N GLU A 106 -2.34 9.91 27.51
CA GLU A 106 -2.89 8.76 28.22
C GLU A 106 -1.96 8.34 29.36
N ALA A 107 -2.51 8.22 30.58
CA ALA A 107 -1.80 7.65 31.72
C ALA A 107 -1.36 6.20 31.44
N GLY A 108 -0.16 5.83 31.91
CA GLY A 108 0.45 4.51 31.69
C GLY A 108 1.14 4.34 30.34
N THR A 109 1.04 5.29 29.42
CA THR A 109 1.79 5.32 28.16
C THR A 109 3.13 6.02 28.35
N SER A 110 4.19 5.51 27.73
CA SER A 110 5.49 6.17 27.70
C SER A 110 5.51 7.24 26.61
N TYR A 111 6.01 8.43 26.97
CA TYR A 111 6.18 9.55 26.05
C TYR A 111 7.64 9.98 26.03
N THR A 112 8.09 10.36 24.84
CA THR A 112 9.45 10.87 24.59
C THR A 112 9.34 12.26 23.97
N ALA A 113 10.01 13.23 24.60
CA ALA A 113 10.20 14.57 24.08
C ALA A 113 11.62 14.72 23.52
N PHE A 114 11.73 15.42 22.40
CA PHE A 114 12.98 15.77 21.74
C PHE A 114 13.04 17.27 21.48
N ALA A 115 14.23 17.84 21.51
CA ALA A 115 14.48 19.18 21.00
C ALA A 115 15.93 19.26 20.51
N ASP A 116 16.13 19.90 19.37
CA ASP A 116 17.49 20.27 18.97
C ASP A 116 17.92 21.45 19.85
N VAL A 117 19.12 21.37 20.41
CA VAL A 117 19.68 22.38 21.31
C VAL A 117 21.11 22.72 20.94
N TRP A 118 21.40 24.01 20.90
CA TRP A 118 22.76 24.55 20.85
C TRP A 118 23.04 25.23 22.17
N VAL A 119 23.91 24.63 22.99
CA VAL A 119 24.36 25.24 24.25
C VAL A 119 25.60 26.07 23.98
N GLU A 120 25.46 27.40 24.01
CA GLU A 120 26.58 28.33 23.78
C GLU A 120 27.41 28.52 25.06
N THR A 121 26.76 28.66 26.20
CA THR A 121 27.39 28.69 27.52
C THR A 121 26.45 28.09 28.57
N GLY A 122 27.00 27.61 29.69
CA GLY A 122 26.21 27.04 30.80
C GLY A 122 25.59 25.67 30.47
N GLU A 123 24.40 25.44 31.01
CA GLU A 123 23.57 24.24 30.77
C GLU A 123 22.22 24.63 30.18
N ALA A 124 21.51 23.66 29.60
CA ALA A 124 20.15 23.82 29.10
C ALA A 124 19.33 22.57 29.43
N GLU A 125 18.09 22.72 29.91
CA GLU A 125 17.27 21.60 30.35
C GLU A 125 16.05 21.41 29.45
N LEU A 126 15.80 20.17 29.04
CA LEU A 126 14.55 19.78 28.38
C LEU A 126 13.69 19.03 29.40
N VAL A 127 12.48 19.54 29.63
CA VAL A 127 11.56 19.04 30.64
C VAL A 127 10.28 18.53 29.98
N LEU A 128 9.83 17.34 30.38
CA LEU A 128 8.53 16.79 30.03
C LEU A 128 7.63 16.78 31.26
N ASN A 129 6.64 17.67 31.28
CA ASN A 129 5.70 17.86 32.38
C ASN A 129 4.39 17.08 32.12
N PHE A 130 3.81 16.47 33.16
CA PHE A 130 2.50 15.80 33.11
C PHE A 130 1.49 16.44 34.06
N TYR A 131 0.25 16.60 33.61
CA TYR A 131 -0.80 17.32 34.30
C TYR A 131 -2.10 16.51 34.40
N ASP A 132 -2.84 16.71 35.49
CA ASP A 132 -4.22 16.21 35.62
C ASP A 132 -5.24 17.10 34.90
N GLY A 133 -6.51 16.66 34.87
CA GLY A 133 -7.60 17.38 34.18
C GLY A 133 -7.95 18.74 34.77
N SER A 134 -7.40 19.09 35.95
CA SER A 134 -7.52 20.44 36.53
C SER A 134 -6.37 21.37 36.15
N GLY A 135 -5.35 20.86 35.44
CA GLY A 135 -4.14 21.59 35.08
C GLY A 135 -3.07 21.58 36.16
N ARG A 136 -3.18 20.73 37.19
CA ARG A 136 -2.16 20.59 38.24
C ARG A 136 -1.04 19.66 37.75
N LEU A 137 0.21 20.10 37.90
CA LEU A 137 1.40 19.29 37.61
C LEU A 137 1.42 18.08 38.55
N LEU A 138 1.46 16.89 37.97
CA LEU A 138 1.54 15.61 38.67
C LEU A 138 2.99 15.15 38.81
N ASP A 139 3.75 15.25 37.73
CA ASP A 139 5.09 14.70 37.62
C ASP A 139 5.86 15.36 36.47
N ASN A 140 7.19 15.22 36.44
CA ASN A 140 8.03 15.69 35.35
C ASN A 140 9.25 14.81 35.14
N ALA A 141 9.82 14.82 33.93
CA ALA A 141 11.14 14.28 33.64
C ALA A 141 12.03 15.38 33.08
N VAL A 142 13.33 15.31 33.35
CA VAL A 142 14.30 16.32 32.91
C VAL A 142 15.52 15.63 32.32
N THR A 143 16.03 16.16 31.22
CA THR A 143 17.41 15.91 30.76
C THR A 143 18.19 17.22 30.70
N LYS A 144 19.51 17.14 30.88
CA LYS A 144 20.43 18.28 30.80
C LYS A 144 21.29 18.14 29.55
N ALA A 145 21.36 19.21 28.76
CA ALA A 145 22.33 19.41 27.71
C ALA A 145 23.41 20.37 28.19
N VAL A 146 24.66 20.04 27.85
CA VAL A 146 25.84 20.88 28.16
C VAL A 146 26.51 21.30 26.86
N TYR A 147 27.47 22.21 26.95
CA TYR A 147 28.23 22.67 25.79
C TYR A 147 28.82 21.49 24.99
N GLN A 148 28.51 21.47 23.69
CA GLN A 148 29.12 20.65 22.66
C GLN A 148 29.36 21.54 21.43
N ASP A 149 30.39 21.23 20.65
CA ASP A 149 30.58 21.89 19.35
C ASP A 149 29.51 21.40 18.37
N GLY A 150 28.51 22.24 18.07
CA GLY A 150 27.40 21.89 17.20
C GLY A 150 26.03 21.87 17.87
N TRP A 151 25.00 21.64 17.06
CA TRP A 151 23.68 21.23 17.54
C TRP A 151 23.75 19.81 18.10
N GLN A 152 23.03 19.56 19.18
CA GLN A 152 22.78 18.22 19.72
C GLN A 152 21.27 18.04 19.90
N THR A 153 20.79 16.80 19.97
CA THR A 153 19.37 16.54 20.29
C THR A 153 19.25 16.18 21.77
N ALA A 154 18.59 17.04 22.54
CA ALA A 154 18.19 16.73 23.90
C ALA A 154 16.95 15.85 23.87
N GLN A 155 16.89 14.87 24.77
CA GLN A 155 15.80 13.92 24.83
C GLN A 155 15.47 13.51 26.26
N VAL A 156 14.18 13.40 26.53
CA VAL A 156 13.66 12.90 27.81
C VAL A 156 12.44 12.03 27.61
N SER A 157 12.40 10.88 28.30
CA SER A 157 11.33 9.89 28.19
C SER A 157 10.75 9.59 29.58
N ARG A 158 9.42 9.46 29.70
CA ARG A 158 8.75 9.05 30.94
C ARG A 158 7.37 8.46 30.70
N VAL A 159 7.01 7.47 31.51
CA VAL A 159 5.65 6.94 31.59
C VAL A 159 4.74 7.97 32.25
N ALA A 160 3.66 8.36 31.56
CA ALA A 160 2.68 9.28 32.09
C ALA A 160 2.07 8.71 33.39
N PRO A 161 2.10 9.45 34.51
CA PRO A 161 1.63 8.95 35.80
C PRO A 161 0.10 8.77 35.84
N ASP A 162 -0.39 8.01 36.82
CA ASP A 162 -1.83 7.84 37.05
C ASP A 162 -2.55 9.19 37.16
N GLY A 163 -3.64 9.34 36.39
CA GLY A 163 -4.45 10.56 36.34
C GLY A 163 -3.92 11.65 35.40
N ALA A 164 -2.77 11.45 34.74
CA ALA A 164 -2.32 12.34 33.68
C ALA A 164 -3.27 12.28 32.48
N VAL A 165 -3.67 13.47 32.02
CA VAL A 165 -4.47 13.66 30.79
C VAL A 165 -3.85 14.69 29.86
N ARG A 166 -2.85 15.44 30.33
CA ARG A 166 -2.12 16.45 29.56
C ARG A 166 -0.61 16.34 29.80
N ALA A 167 0.20 16.64 28.79
CA ALA A 167 1.64 16.83 28.93
C ALA A 167 2.09 18.14 28.26
N ALA A 168 3.23 18.69 28.66
CA ALA A 168 3.86 19.82 27.97
C ALA A 168 5.37 19.63 27.94
N VAL A 169 6.00 20.13 26.86
CA VAL A 169 7.45 20.20 26.76
C VAL A 169 7.88 21.59 27.20
N MET A 170 8.88 21.68 28.07
CA MET A 170 9.43 22.94 28.54
C MET A 170 10.93 23.00 28.29
N LEU A 171 11.36 24.05 27.59
CA LEU A 171 12.75 24.43 27.41
C LEU A 171 13.14 25.29 28.61
N TYR A 172 14.19 24.93 29.35
CA TYR A 172 14.37 25.47 30.69
C TYR A 172 15.83 25.80 31.03
N SER A 173 16.02 26.87 31.79
CA SER A 173 17.26 27.26 32.44
C SER A 173 17.02 27.26 33.95
N ASP A 174 17.75 26.41 34.66
CA ASP A 174 17.55 26.17 36.09
C ASP A 174 17.92 27.38 36.97
N LYS A 175 17.46 27.32 38.22
CA LYS A 175 17.82 28.30 39.25
C LYS A 175 19.23 28.04 39.74
N GLY A 176 20.21 28.65 39.10
CA GLY A 176 21.63 28.43 39.40
C GLY A 176 22.50 28.51 38.17
N ASN A 177 21.92 28.26 37.00
CA ASN A 177 22.56 28.36 35.72
C ASN A 177 22.89 29.82 35.34
N LYS A 178 23.92 29.97 34.51
CA LYS A 178 24.22 31.17 33.72
C LYS A 178 24.67 30.68 32.36
N GLY A 179 23.86 30.91 31.35
CA GLY A 179 24.08 30.27 30.06
C GLY A 179 23.27 30.90 28.94
N THR A 180 23.63 30.54 27.72
CA THR A 180 22.82 30.85 26.53
C THR A 180 22.61 29.56 25.77
N SER A 181 21.36 29.29 25.40
CA SER A 181 20.98 28.14 24.61
C SER A 181 20.01 28.55 23.50
N TYR A 182 20.07 27.84 22.38
CA TYR A 182 19.13 27.97 21.27
C TYR A 182 18.43 26.62 21.11
N TRP A 183 17.12 26.65 20.84
CA TRP A 183 16.27 25.47 20.80
C TRP A 183 15.40 25.48 19.55
N ASP A 184 15.27 24.32 18.92
CA ASP A 184 14.59 24.16 17.65
C ASP A 184 14.04 22.72 17.52
N ARG A 185 13.20 22.44 16.50
CA ARG A 185 12.60 21.14 16.18
C ARG A 185 12.12 20.37 17.42
N VAL A 186 11.25 20.99 18.22
CA VAL A 186 10.69 20.33 19.41
C VAL A 186 9.63 19.29 19.00
N ARG A 187 9.74 18.06 19.52
CA ARG A 187 8.87 16.94 19.16
C ARG A 187 8.39 16.21 20.42
N LEU A 188 7.17 15.70 20.42
CA LEU A 188 6.61 14.84 21.47
C LEU A 188 5.85 13.67 20.84
N THR A 189 6.14 12.45 21.30
CA THR A 189 5.50 11.24 20.77
C THR A 189 5.33 10.18 21.87
N LYS A 190 4.41 9.23 21.64
CA LYS A 190 4.44 7.92 22.30
C LYS A 190 5.71 7.17 21.87
N ASP A 191 6.24 6.33 22.75
CA ASP A 191 7.39 5.48 22.41
C ASP A 191 7.05 4.53 21.24
N TYR A 192 5.98 3.76 21.38
CA TYR A 192 5.43 2.93 20.32
C TYR A 192 4.25 3.63 19.68
N THR A 193 4.35 3.79 18.37
CA THR A 193 3.37 4.53 17.58
C THR A 193 2.94 3.72 16.38
N ASN A 194 1.64 3.46 16.24
CA ASN A 194 1.06 2.86 15.03
C ASN A 194 0.80 3.98 14.01
N LEU A 195 1.56 3.97 12.92
CA LEU A 195 1.43 4.90 11.79
C LEU A 195 0.47 4.36 10.72
N GLY A 196 -0.31 3.33 11.05
CA GLY A 196 -1.37 2.81 10.20
C GLY A 196 -0.89 2.28 8.86
N VAL A 197 -1.79 2.35 7.88
CA VAL A 197 -1.63 1.73 6.56
C VAL A 197 -0.94 2.72 5.63
N GLN A 198 0.28 2.40 5.22
CA GLN A 198 1.13 3.29 4.41
C GLN A 198 1.09 3.00 2.91
N VAL A 199 0.50 1.87 2.51
CA VAL A 199 0.33 1.46 1.11
C VAL A 199 -0.93 0.64 0.95
N GLY A 200 -1.54 0.67 -0.22
CA GLY A 200 -2.77 -0.07 -0.50
C GLY A 200 -3.35 0.26 -1.86
N SER A 201 -4.50 -0.34 -2.17
CA SER A 201 -5.14 -0.22 -3.47
C SER A 201 -6.59 0.21 -3.35
N ALA A 202 -7.00 1.15 -4.18
CA ALA A 202 -8.39 1.45 -4.47
C ALA A 202 -8.81 0.88 -5.85
N ALA A 203 -7.97 0.04 -6.49
CA ALA A 203 -8.25 -0.51 -7.81
C ALA A 203 -9.57 -1.31 -7.86
N PRO A 204 -10.54 -0.89 -8.70
CA PRO A 204 -11.77 -1.64 -8.89
C PRO A 204 -11.57 -2.79 -9.88
N LEU A 205 -12.38 -3.84 -9.73
CA LEU A 205 -12.40 -4.97 -10.66
C LEU A 205 -13.75 -5.12 -11.35
N GLY A 206 -14.79 -5.48 -10.61
CA GLY A 206 -16.17 -5.52 -11.12
C GLY A 206 -16.78 -4.13 -11.12
N ALA A 207 -17.35 -3.70 -12.25
CA ALA A 207 -18.06 -2.42 -12.33
C ALA A 207 -19.29 -2.43 -13.25
N ALA A 208 -20.30 -1.65 -12.88
CA ALA A 208 -21.52 -1.42 -13.64
C ALA A 208 -21.97 0.05 -13.54
N PHE A 209 -22.70 0.53 -14.54
CA PHE A 209 -23.33 1.85 -14.51
C PHE A 209 -24.78 1.72 -14.05
N GLY A 210 -25.28 2.73 -13.34
CA GLY A 210 -26.72 2.90 -13.11
C GLY A 210 -27.48 3.14 -14.41
N ILE A 211 -28.80 3.16 -14.30
CA ILE A 211 -29.72 3.36 -15.42
C ILE A 211 -30.76 4.43 -15.08
N GLY A 212 -31.43 4.97 -16.10
CA GLY A 212 -32.44 6.03 -15.93
C GLY A 212 -31.84 7.25 -15.22
N ASP A 213 -32.52 7.73 -14.19
CA ASP A 213 -32.08 8.90 -13.41
C ASP A 213 -30.72 8.68 -12.70
N ARG A 214 -30.32 7.42 -12.50
CA ARG A 214 -29.05 7.02 -11.88
C ARG A 214 -27.95 6.70 -12.89
N GLN A 215 -28.11 7.02 -14.18
CA GLN A 215 -27.07 6.79 -15.20
C GLN A 215 -25.72 7.46 -14.90
N HIS A 216 -25.71 8.45 -14.00
CA HIS A 216 -24.51 9.13 -13.53
C HIS A 216 -23.79 8.42 -12.35
N GLU A 217 -24.34 7.31 -11.85
CA GLU A 217 -23.72 6.52 -10.79
C GLU A 217 -22.93 5.34 -11.38
N ILE A 218 -21.72 5.12 -10.91
CA ILE A 218 -20.93 3.90 -11.15
C ILE A 218 -20.91 3.09 -9.85
N TYR A 219 -21.22 1.80 -9.96
CA TYR A 219 -21.04 0.83 -8.89
C TYR A 219 -19.79 0.02 -9.20
N ALA A 220 -18.74 0.19 -8.42
CA ALA A 220 -17.47 -0.49 -8.60
C ALA A 220 -17.07 -1.24 -7.34
N VAL A 221 -16.33 -2.35 -7.46
CA VAL A 221 -15.86 -3.13 -6.32
C VAL A 221 -14.35 -3.03 -6.22
N VAL A 222 -13.87 -2.34 -5.19
CA VAL A 222 -12.47 -2.31 -4.79
C VAL A 222 -12.08 -3.68 -4.26
N THR A 223 -10.98 -4.20 -4.78
CA THR A 223 -10.52 -5.57 -4.50
C THR A 223 -9.95 -5.67 -3.07
N GLY A 224 -10.47 -6.60 -2.29
CA GLY A 224 -10.01 -6.96 -0.95
C GLY A 224 -8.79 -7.90 -0.96
N ASN A 225 -8.41 -8.36 0.23
CA ASN A 225 -7.34 -9.34 0.44
C ASN A 225 -7.81 -10.45 1.41
N GLN A 226 -6.91 -11.25 1.99
CA GLN A 226 -7.29 -12.34 2.91
C GLN A 226 -7.90 -11.84 4.23
N ASN A 227 -7.51 -10.66 4.68
CA ASN A 227 -7.89 -10.04 5.95
C ASN A 227 -9.01 -9.00 5.75
N ASP A 228 -8.96 -8.27 4.63
CA ASP A 228 -9.89 -7.20 4.31
C ASP A 228 -10.87 -7.61 3.21
N ARG A 229 -12.16 -7.57 3.52
CA ARG A 229 -13.22 -7.86 2.54
C ARG A 229 -13.30 -6.74 1.49
N PRO A 230 -13.67 -7.06 0.24
CA PRO A 230 -13.87 -6.08 -0.82
C PRO A 230 -14.97 -5.08 -0.46
N ILE A 231 -14.84 -3.87 -1.01
CA ILE A 231 -15.76 -2.77 -0.75
C ILE A 231 -16.37 -2.35 -2.07
N MET A 232 -17.70 -2.31 -2.13
CA MET A 232 -18.40 -1.67 -3.23
C MET A 232 -18.45 -0.17 -2.97
N GLU A 233 -18.04 0.62 -3.95
CA GLU A 233 -18.17 2.08 -3.97
C GLU A 233 -19.24 2.50 -4.98
N VAL A 234 -19.95 3.58 -4.65
CA VAL A 234 -20.86 4.30 -5.54
C VAL A 234 -20.23 5.64 -5.88
N ILE A 235 -19.96 5.86 -7.15
CA ILE A 235 -19.26 7.05 -7.66
C ILE A 235 -20.26 7.90 -8.44
N ASP A 236 -20.44 9.16 -8.06
CA ASP A 236 -21.16 10.14 -8.88
C ASP A 236 -20.18 10.73 -9.91
N VAL A 237 -20.43 10.49 -11.20
CA VAL A 237 -19.54 10.96 -12.26
C VAL A 237 -19.70 12.45 -12.57
N ASN A 238 -20.75 13.13 -12.09
CA ASN A 238 -20.84 14.58 -12.20
C ASN A 238 -19.88 15.25 -11.22
N THR A 239 -19.81 14.78 -9.97
CA THR A 239 -18.95 15.36 -8.94
C THR A 239 -17.59 14.68 -8.84
N GLU A 240 -17.42 13.49 -9.42
CA GLU A 240 -16.21 12.66 -9.36
C GLU A 240 -15.87 12.19 -7.94
N LYS A 241 -16.91 12.04 -7.09
CA LYS A 241 -16.79 11.67 -5.68
C LYS A 241 -17.47 10.33 -5.40
N VAL A 242 -16.89 9.56 -4.49
CA VAL A 242 -17.57 8.43 -3.87
C VAL A 242 -18.60 8.94 -2.89
N THR A 243 -19.85 8.58 -3.12
CA THR A 243 -21.01 8.99 -2.30
C THR A 243 -21.40 7.93 -1.29
N THR A 244 -21.02 6.67 -1.51
CA THR A 244 -21.33 5.54 -0.62
C THR A 244 -20.26 4.46 -0.79
N SER A 245 -19.85 3.87 0.33
CA SER A 245 -18.97 2.70 0.38
C SER A 245 -19.61 1.63 1.27
N VAL A 246 -19.71 0.40 0.77
CA VAL A 246 -20.32 -0.72 1.48
C VAL A 246 -19.42 -1.95 1.38
N THR A 247 -18.89 -2.40 2.53
CA THR A 247 -18.13 -3.65 2.61
C THR A 247 -19.04 -4.84 2.29
N LEU A 248 -18.60 -5.74 1.42
CA LEU A 248 -19.36 -6.95 1.10
C LEU A 248 -19.49 -7.84 2.36
N PRO A 249 -20.69 -8.43 2.62
CA PRO A 249 -20.88 -9.36 3.72
C PRO A 249 -19.89 -10.53 3.70
N GLY A 250 -19.46 -10.95 4.89
CA GLY A 250 -18.60 -12.13 5.05
C GLY A 250 -19.41 -13.41 4.93
N ALA A 251 -18.72 -14.52 4.70
CA ALA A 251 -19.32 -15.85 4.65
C ALA A 251 -18.34 -16.88 5.23
N SER A 252 -18.68 -18.17 5.18
CA SER A 252 -17.76 -19.25 5.58
C SER A 252 -16.43 -19.19 4.82
N VAL A 253 -16.45 -18.68 3.60
CA VAL A 253 -15.28 -18.22 2.85
C VAL A 253 -15.54 -16.77 2.46
N ASN A 254 -14.73 -15.85 2.97
CA ASN A 254 -14.86 -14.44 2.65
C ASN A 254 -14.56 -14.18 1.16
N PRO A 255 -15.30 -13.27 0.50
CA PRO A 255 -14.89 -12.81 -0.82
C PRO A 255 -13.61 -11.98 -0.69
N THR A 256 -12.74 -12.05 -1.68
CA THR A 256 -11.59 -11.15 -1.83
C THR A 256 -11.80 -10.15 -2.97
N GLY A 257 -12.80 -10.35 -3.82
CA GLY A 257 -13.16 -9.40 -4.87
C GLY A 257 -14.42 -9.81 -5.61
N ALA A 258 -14.86 -8.93 -6.50
CA ALA A 258 -15.90 -9.23 -7.48
C ALA A 258 -15.33 -9.09 -8.89
N TRP A 259 -15.38 -10.16 -9.68
CA TRP A 259 -15.04 -10.08 -11.11
C TRP A 259 -16.18 -9.48 -11.92
N ALA A 260 -17.40 -9.70 -11.46
CA ALA A 260 -18.61 -9.38 -12.19
C ALA A 260 -19.44 -8.32 -11.47
N ALA A 261 -19.95 -7.37 -12.23
CA ALA A 261 -21.00 -6.46 -11.78
C ALA A 261 -21.96 -6.16 -12.94
N ALA A 262 -23.27 -6.19 -12.67
CA ALA A 262 -24.29 -5.89 -13.65
C ALA A 262 -25.48 -5.18 -12.99
N THR A 263 -25.96 -4.12 -13.64
CA THR A 263 -27.20 -3.42 -13.24
C THR A 263 -28.35 -4.00 -14.04
N ALA A 264 -29.27 -4.69 -13.37
CA ALA A 264 -30.45 -5.28 -13.97
C ALA A 264 -31.45 -4.20 -14.41
N THR A 265 -32.47 -4.59 -15.19
CA THR A 265 -33.42 -3.65 -15.81
C THR A 265 -34.31 -2.91 -14.81
N ASP A 266 -34.40 -3.39 -13.57
CA ASP A 266 -35.09 -2.74 -12.44
C ASP A 266 -34.18 -1.78 -11.65
N GLY A 267 -32.91 -1.65 -12.04
CA GLY A 267 -31.90 -0.83 -11.35
C GLY A 267 -31.15 -1.56 -10.23
N THR A 268 -31.50 -2.82 -9.93
CA THR A 268 -30.77 -3.63 -8.94
C THR A 268 -29.37 -3.95 -9.46
N VAL A 269 -28.35 -3.83 -8.61
CA VAL A 269 -26.96 -4.16 -8.94
C VAL A 269 -26.60 -5.53 -8.37
N TYR A 270 -26.10 -6.42 -9.23
CA TYR A 270 -25.63 -7.75 -8.87
C TYR A 270 -24.11 -7.85 -8.97
N LEU A 271 -23.47 -8.49 -7.99
CA LEU A 271 -22.01 -8.65 -7.90
C LEU A 271 -21.65 -10.14 -7.81
N GLY A 272 -20.77 -10.60 -8.68
CA GLY A 272 -20.27 -11.98 -8.70
C GLY A 272 -18.86 -12.07 -8.14
N THR A 273 -18.66 -12.88 -7.09
CA THR A 273 -17.44 -12.86 -6.28
C THR A 273 -16.59 -14.12 -6.35
N TYR A 274 -15.38 -14.00 -5.81
CA TYR A 274 -14.40 -15.06 -5.62
C TYR A 274 -13.64 -14.84 -4.29
N PRO A 275 -12.98 -15.86 -3.71
CA PRO A 275 -12.94 -17.27 -4.12
C PRO A 275 -14.15 -18.08 -3.61
N ASN A 276 -15.21 -17.41 -3.17
CA ASN A 276 -16.39 -18.05 -2.59
C ASN A 276 -17.52 -18.32 -3.61
N GLY A 277 -17.41 -17.88 -4.86
CA GLY A 277 -18.39 -18.17 -5.92
C GLY A 277 -19.82 -17.72 -5.62
N ARG A 278 -19.98 -16.61 -4.90
CA ARG A 278 -21.29 -16.10 -4.46
C ARG A 278 -21.81 -14.98 -5.35
N LEU A 279 -23.13 -14.77 -5.29
CA LEU A 279 -23.83 -13.64 -5.89
C LEU A 279 -24.33 -12.72 -4.78
N TYR A 280 -24.07 -11.44 -4.92
CA TYR A 280 -24.54 -10.40 -4.00
C TYR A 280 -25.47 -9.44 -4.73
N ARG A 281 -26.34 -8.79 -3.98
CA ARG A 281 -27.33 -7.84 -4.47
C ARG A 281 -27.25 -6.52 -3.70
N TYR A 282 -27.23 -5.43 -4.44
CA TYR A 282 -27.31 -4.07 -3.92
C TYR A 282 -28.47 -3.33 -4.59
N VAL A 283 -29.30 -2.68 -3.79
CA VAL A 283 -30.32 -1.75 -4.29
C VAL A 283 -29.78 -0.34 -4.11
N PRO A 284 -29.68 0.46 -5.18
CA PRO A 284 -29.17 1.83 -5.08
C PRO A 284 -29.90 2.67 -4.02
N GLY A 285 -29.14 3.16 -3.04
CA GLY A 285 -29.63 3.97 -1.92
C GLY A 285 -29.77 3.21 -0.59
N GLU A 286 -29.61 1.88 -0.59
CA GLU A 286 -29.51 1.10 0.64
C GLU A 286 -28.11 1.26 1.29
N SER A 287 -28.03 1.04 2.60
CA SER A 287 -26.75 1.10 3.34
C SER A 287 -26.04 -0.26 3.43
N SER A 288 -26.58 -1.31 2.80
CA SER A 288 -26.11 -2.68 2.93
C SER A 288 -26.25 -3.46 1.63
N ILE A 289 -25.47 -4.53 1.51
CA ILE A 289 -25.52 -5.49 0.41
C ILE A 289 -26.05 -6.82 0.94
N SER A 290 -26.92 -7.48 0.19
CA SER A 290 -27.46 -8.81 0.51
C SER A 290 -26.61 -9.92 -0.13
N ASP A 291 -26.26 -10.94 0.64
CA ASP A 291 -25.67 -12.19 0.13
C ASP A 291 -26.80 -13.13 -0.33
N LEU A 292 -26.80 -13.50 -1.62
CA LEU A 292 -27.80 -14.38 -2.23
C LEU A 292 -27.35 -15.85 -2.26
N GLY A 293 -26.18 -16.16 -1.73
CA GLY A 293 -25.59 -17.49 -1.72
C GLY A 293 -24.78 -17.82 -2.97
N GLN A 294 -24.41 -19.09 -3.12
CA GLN A 294 -23.78 -19.60 -4.33
C GLN A 294 -24.87 -19.93 -5.36
N PRO A 295 -24.88 -19.29 -6.55
CA PRO A 295 -25.82 -19.66 -7.62
C PRO A 295 -25.63 -21.11 -8.06
N LEU A 296 -24.39 -21.59 -8.01
CA LEU A 296 -23.99 -22.94 -8.37
C LEU A 296 -23.15 -23.55 -7.23
N PRO A 297 -23.73 -24.44 -6.41
CA PRO A 297 -23.06 -24.97 -5.22
C PRO A 297 -21.73 -25.65 -5.52
N GLY A 298 -20.67 -25.26 -4.81
CA GLY A 298 -19.31 -25.82 -4.93
C GLY A 298 -18.41 -25.16 -5.99
N GLU A 299 -18.92 -24.17 -6.74
CA GLU A 299 -18.07 -23.32 -7.58
C GLU A 299 -17.39 -22.22 -6.73
N SER A 300 -16.21 -21.74 -7.14
CA SER A 300 -15.42 -20.76 -6.37
C SER A 300 -15.38 -19.36 -6.99
N TYR A 301 -15.91 -19.18 -8.21
CA TYR A 301 -15.97 -17.88 -8.88
C TYR A 301 -17.31 -17.73 -9.56
N VAL A 302 -17.83 -16.51 -9.56
CA VAL A 302 -18.75 -15.98 -10.57
C VAL A 302 -17.95 -14.97 -11.39
N PHE A 303 -17.55 -15.32 -12.61
CA PHE A 303 -16.58 -14.53 -13.38
C PHE A 303 -17.17 -13.32 -14.09
N ASP A 304 -18.41 -13.41 -14.54
CA ASP A 304 -19.04 -12.36 -15.31
C ASP A 304 -20.56 -12.47 -15.18
N LEU A 305 -21.25 -11.36 -15.41
CA LEU A 305 -22.70 -11.24 -15.32
C LEU A 305 -23.22 -10.47 -16.53
N ALA A 306 -24.26 -11.01 -17.17
CA ALA A 306 -25.00 -10.34 -18.23
C ALA A 306 -26.45 -10.10 -17.82
N VAL A 307 -26.98 -8.94 -18.22
CA VAL A 307 -28.35 -8.54 -17.87
C VAL A 307 -29.34 -9.25 -18.78
N GLY A 308 -30.34 -9.92 -18.18
CA GLY A 308 -31.48 -10.51 -18.86
C GLY A 308 -32.68 -9.57 -18.93
N ALA A 309 -33.83 -10.11 -19.33
CA ALA A 309 -35.11 -9.40 -19.26
C ALA A 309 -35.67 -9.39 -17.81
N ASP A 310 -36.57 -8.45 -17.52
CA ASP A 310 -37.39 -8.45 -16.30
C ASP A 310 -36.62 -8.57 -14.97
N GLY A 311 -35.45 -7.94 -14.88
CA GLY A 311 -34.63 -7.93 -13.66
C GLY A 311 -33.70 -9.14 -13.48
N LYS A 312 -33.71 -10.08 -14.45
CA LYS A 312 -32.87 -11.28 -14.42
C LYS A 312 -31.41 -10.98 -14.73
N VAL A 313 -30.52 -11.84 -14.23
CA VAL A 313 -29.10 -11.86 -14.62
C VAL A 313 -28.63 -13.27 -14.95
N TYR A 314 -27.75 -13.38 -15.93
CA TYR A 314 -27.06 -14.61 -16.29
C TYR A 314 -25.62 -14.56 -15.80
N GLY A 315 -25.04 -15.69 -15.41
CA GLY A 315 -23.65 -15.74 -14.95
C GLY A 315 -22.91 -17.03 -15.26
N GLY A 316 -21.58 -16.91 -15.26
CA GLY A 316 -20.64 -18.00 -15.51
C GLY A 316 -19.75 -18.31 -14.31
N SER A 317 -19.34 -19.57 -14.15
CA SER A 317 -18.57 -20.01 -12.98
C SER A 317 -17.20 -20.64 -13.28
N TYR A 318 -16.39 -20.79 -12.21
CA TYR A 318 -15.15 -21.57 -12.19
C TYR A 318 -15.25 -22.84 -11.35
N GLY A 319 -14.72 -23.92 -11.92
CA GLY A 319 -14.61 -25.22 -11.29
C GLY A 319 -15.09 -26.28 -12.26
N ARG A 320 -16.36 -26.16 -12.66
CA ARG A 320 -17.04 -27.02 -13.62
C ARG A 320 -17.66 -26.26 -14.79
N ALA A 321 -17.28 -25.01 -15.06
CA ALA A 321 -17.76 -24.23 -16.20
C ALA A 321 -19.29 -24.16 -16.31
N GLY A 322 -19.94 -23.78 -15.21
CA GLY A 322 -21.40 -23.69 -15.11
C GLY A 322 -21.97 -22.41 -15.69
N PHE A 323 -23.21 -22.51 -16.16
CA PHE A 323 -24.04 -21.39 -16.63
C PHE A 323 -25.32 -21.33 -15.80
N PHE A 324 -25.72 -20.15 -15.33
CA PHE A 324 -26.91 -19.98 -14.51
C PHE A 324 -27.70 -18.73 -14.88
N GLU A 325 -28.99 -18.74 -14.54
CA GLU A 325 -29.87 -17.58 -14.46
C GLU A 325 -30.18 -17.31 -12.98
N TYR A 326 -30.29 -16.04 -12.61
CA TYR A 326 -30.85 -15.61 -11.34
C TYR A 326 -32.06 -14.72 -11.58
N ASP A 327 -33.15 -15.06 -10.90
CA ASP A 327 -34.40 -14.31 -10.84
C ASP A 327 -34.75 -14.06 -9.36
N LEU A 328 -35.28 -12.87 -9.03
CA LEU A 328 -35.53 -12.52 -7.63
C LEU A 328 -36.65 -13.38 -7.00
N ALA A 329 -37.63 -13.82 -7.78
CA ALA A 329 -38.75 -14.63 -7.29
C ALA A 329 -38.39 -16.12 -7.18
N GLN A 330 -37.54 -16.63 -8.09
CA GLN A 330 -37.20 -18.06 -8.18
C GLN A 330 -35.83 -18.40 -7.59
N GLY A 331 -34.95 -17.41 -7.39
CA GLY A 331 -33.56 -17.61 -7.03
C GLY A 331 -32.69 -18.02 -8.22
N ALA A 332 -31.54 -18.64 -7.94
CA ALA A 332 -30.63 -19.13 -8.96
C ALA A 332 -31.11 -20.47 -9.54
N SER A 333 -31.01 -20.61 -10.87
CA SER A 333 -31.24 -21.85 -11.59
C SER A 333 -30.11 -22.13 -12.57
N GLN A 334 -29.67 -23.39 -12.62
CA GLN A 334 -28.65 -23.82 -13.57
C GLN A 334 -29.26 -23.97 -14.97
N ILE A 335 -28.57 -23.46 -15.98
CA ILE A 335 -28.91 -23.68 -17.39
C ILE A 335 -27.98 -24.77 -17.93
N GLY A 336 -28.55 -25.82 -18.52
CA GLY A 336 -27.78 -26.91 -19.13
C GLY A 336 -27.02 -27.78 -18.12
N GLY A 337 -26.00 -28.51 -18.61
CA GLY A 337 -25.22 -29.45 -17.82
C GLY A 337 -24.03 -28.84 -17.07
N PHE A 338 -23.31 -29.69 -16.32
CA PHE A 338 -21.98 -29.38 -15.80
C PHE A 338 -20.93 -30.33 -16.40
N PRO A 339 -19.94 -29.83 -17.14
CA PRO A 339 -19.85 -28.46 -17.68
C PRO A 339 -20.97 -28.13 -18.67
N PHE A 340 -21.25 -26.84 -18.85
CA PHE A 340 -22.28 -26.39 -19.79
C PHE A 340 -21.99 -26.84 -21.23
N TYR A 341 -20.71 -26.87 -21.58
CA TYR A 341 -20.21 -27.34 -22.87
C TYR A 341 -18.88 -28.07 -22.71
N GLN A 342 -18.76 -29.24 -23.34
CA GLN A 342 -17.55 -30.04 -23.32
C GLN A 342 -17.31 -30.73 -24.67
N PRO A 343 -16.34 -30.26 -25.46
CA PRO A 343 -15.85 -30.99 -26.61
C PRO A 343 -15.24 -32.34 -26.21
N PRO A 344 -15.34 -33.39 -27.06
CA PRO A 344 -14.68 -34.67 -26.82
C PRO A 344 -13.17 -34.51 -26.54
N GLY A 345 -12.69 -35.18 -25.50
CA GLY A 345 -11.27 -35.19 -25.13
C GLY A 345 -10.74 -33.91 -24.48
N GLN A 346 -11.60 -32.93 -24.15
CA GLN A 346 -11.22 -31.69 -23.49
C GLN A 346 -11.92 -31.55 -22.14
N THR A 347 -11.29 -30.85 -21.19
CA THR A 347 -11.87 -30.54 -19.88
C THR A 347 -11.99 -29.04 -19.72
N TYR A 348 -13.23 -28.55 -19.79
CA TYR A 348 -13.52 -27.15 -19.62
C TYR A 348 -13.85 -26.87 -18.15
N ARG A 349 -13.24 -25.84 -17.58
CA ARG A 349 -13.41 -25.43 -16.18
C ARG A 349 -13.90 -24.00 -16.02
N TYR A 350 -13.94 -23.24 -17.12
CA TYR A 350 -14.27 -21.83 -17.14
C TYR A 350 -15.50 -21.60 -18.03
N LEU A 351 -16.52 -20.93 -17.47
CA LEU A 351 -17.33 -19.98 -18.22
C LEU A 351 -16.86 -18.59 -17.78
N ARG A 352 -15.94 -18.00 -18.55
CA ARG A 352 -15.09 -16.88 -18.11
C ARG A 352 -15.71 -15.51 -18.34
N ALA A 353 -16.52 -15.36 -19.38
CA ALA A 353 -17.15 -14.12 -19.74
C ALA A 353 -18.43 -14.41 -20.53
N LEU A 354 -19.38 -13.49 -20.48
CA LEU A 354 -20.60 -13.60 -21.26
C LEU A 354 -21.20 -12.25 -21.60
N ALA A 355 -21.87 -12.21 -22.74
CA ALA A 355 -22.77 -11.13 -23.11
C ALA A 355 -24.14 -11.71 -23.48
N HIS A 356 -25.19 -10.90 -23.35
CA HIS A 356 -26.56 -11.33 -23.66
C HIS A 356 -27.25 -10.30 -24.55
N ASP A 357 -27.71 -10.77 -25.71
CA ASP A 357 -28.62 -10.07 -26.60
C ASP A 357 -30.05 -10.33 -26.13
N ARG A 358 -30.61 -9.37 -25.38
CA ARG A 358 -31.97 -9.45 -24.82
C ARG A 358 -33.05 -9.43 -25.89
N GLU A 359 -32.81 -8.76 -27.03
CA GLU A 359 -33.81 -8.63 -28.08
C GLU A 359 -34.02 -9.96 -28.80
N ARG A 360 -32.93 -10.70 -29.04
CA ARG A 360 -32.99 -12.02 -29.69
C ARG A 360 -33.06 -13.19 -28.72
N GLY A 361 -32.86 -12.95 -27.42
CA GLY A 361 -32.78 -14.01 -26.41
C GLY A 361 -31.57 -14.93 -26.64
N VAL A 362 -30.41 -14.35 -26.92
CA VAL A 362 -29.18 -15.08 -27.26
C VAL A 362 -28.06 -14.70 -26.30
N SER A 363 -27.30 -15.68 -25.81
CA SER A 363 -26.08 -15.43 -25.03
C SER A 363 -24.84 -15.83 -25.79
N TYR A 364 -23.78 -15.04 -25.66
CA TYR A 364 -22.46 -15.35 -26.16
C TYR A 364 -21.56 -15.71 -24.99
N LEU A 365 -21.05 -16.93 -24.94
CA LEU A 365 -20.39 -17.51 -23.76
C LEU A 365 -18.94 -17.87 -24.08
N ALA A 366 -18.00 -17.29 -23.32
CA ALA A 366 -16.58 -17.66 -23.40
C ALA A 366 -16.25 -18.85 -22.50
N MET A 367 -15.91 -19.97 -23.12
CA MET A 367 -15.58 -21.23 -22.45
C MET A 367 -14.06 -21.50 -22.54
N GLY A 368 -13.47 -22.12 -21.52
CA GLY A 368 -12.07 -22.63 -21.53
C GLY A 368 -11.88 -23.88 -20.67
N ALA A 369 -10.78 -24.65 -20.74
CA ALA A 369 -9.37 -24.22 -20.92
C ALA A 369 -8.76 -24.40 -22.34
N ASN A 370 -9.57 -24.70 -23.35
CA ASN A 370 -9.29 -24.33 -24.73
C ASN A 370 -10.41 -23.38 -25.16
N ALA A 371 -10.12 -22.30 -25.87
CA ALA A 371 -11.11 -21.27 -26.06
C ALA A 371 -12.25 -21.74 -26.97
N SER A 372 -13.49 -21.50 -26.54
CA SER A 372 -14.68 -21.54 -27.38
C SER A 372 -15.56 -20.34 -27.10
N ILE A 373 -16.24 -19.83 -28.12
CA ILE A 373 -17.23 -18.74 -27.98
C ILE A 373 -18.53 -19.32 -28.48
N LEU A 374 -19.46 -19.59 -27.56
CA LEU A 374 -20.71 -20.24 -27.88
C LEU A 374 -21.81 -19.20 -28.04
N ARG A 375 -22.53 -19.24 -29.16
CA ARG A 375 -23.85 -18.63 -29.28
C ARG A 375 -24.87 -19.63 -28.73
N TYR A 376 -25.55 -19.27 -27.65
CA TYR A 376 -26.63 -20.04 -27.05
C TYR A 376 -27.97 -19.33 -27.28
N ASP A 377 -28.89 -20.02 -27.94
CA ASP A 377 -30.25 -19.54 -28.17
C ASP A 377 -31.18 -20.06 -27.07
N HIS A 378 -31.71 -19.15 -26.23
CA HIS A 378 -32.52 -19.53 -25.07
C HIS A 378 -33.88 -20.11 -25.43
N HIS A 379 -34.39 -19.84 -26.64
CA HIS A 379 -35.71 -20.34 -27.07
C HIS A 379 -35.62 -21.78 -27.56
N THR A 380 -34.55 -22.10 -28.31
CA THR A 380 -34.38 -23.41 -28.95
C THR A 380 -33.43 -24.33 -28.20
N GLY A 381 -32.61 -23.79 -27.29
CA GLY A 381 -31.53 -24.51 -26.64
C GLY A 381 -30.33 -24.80 -27.55
N ARG A 382 -30.32 -24.24 -28.78
CA ARG A 382 -29.26 -24.48 -29.76
C ARG A 382 -27.95 -23.83 -29.35
N LEU A 383 -26.85 -24.56 -29.53
CA LEU A 383 -25.49 -24.12 -29.29
C LEU A 383 -24.68 -24.14 -30.59
N ASP A 384 -24.08 -23.01 -30.93
CA ASP A 384 -23.18 -22.88 -32.08
C ASP A 384 -21.86 -22.27 -31.62
N ASP A 385 -20.73 -22.89 -31.96
CA ASP A 385 -19.41 -22.38 -31.63
C ASP A 385 -18.91 -21.43 -32.74
N ILE A 386 -18.88 -20.14 -32.42
CA ILE A 386 -18.60 -19.06 -33.36
C ILE A 386 -17.14 -18.58 -33.31
N LEU A 387 -16.25 -19.25 -32.55
CA LEU A 387 -14.85 -18.85 -32.47
C LEU A 387 -14.08 -19.33 -33.72
N PRO A 388 -13.37 -18.45 -34.45
CA PRO A 388 -12.54 -18.85 -35.58
C PRO A 388 -11.48 -19.89 -35.20
N ALA A 389 -11.26 -20.87 -36.09
CA ALA A 389 -10.39 -22.03 -35.82
C ALA A 389 -8.97 -21.66 -35.37
N LYS A 390 -8.40 -20.55 -35.88
CA LYS A 390 -7.05 -20.07 -35.52
C LYS A 390 -6.87 -19.72 -34.04
N TYR A 391 -7.96 -19.53 -33.29
CA TYR A 391 -7.92 -19.17 -31.86
C TYR A 391 -8.22 -20.35 -30.93
N LYS A 392 -8.58 -21.52 -31.46
CA LYS A 392 -9.00 -22.69 -30.68
C LYS A 392 -7.93 -23.27 -29.78
N SER A 393 -6.65 -23.01 -30.07
CA SER A 393 -5.51 -23.43 -29.26
C SER A 393 -5.19 -22.49 -28.09
N ILE A 394 -5.80 -21.30 -28.05
CA ILE A 394 -5.62 -20.37 -26.94
C ILE A 394 -6.39 -20.90 -25.74
N THR A 395 -5.81 -20.80 -24.55
CA THR A 395 -6.40 -21.38 -23.33
C THR A 395 -7.77 -20.79 -22.99
N LEU A 396 -7.94 -19.46 -23.13
CA LEU A 396 -9.13 -18.78 -22.64
C LEU A 396 -9.37 -17.43 -23.33
N ALA A 397 -10.64 -17.09 -23.58
CA ALA A 397 -11.06 -15.73 -23.88
C ALA A 397 -11.36 -14.98 -22.56
N GLY A 398 -10.77 -13.79 -22.39
CA GLY A 398 -10.84 -13.01 -21.16
C GLY A 398 -12.12 -12.20 -21.00
N THR A 399 -12.70 -11.70 -22.09
CA THR A 399 -13.96 -10.93 -22.09
C THR A 399 -14.78 -11.20 -23.35
N VAL A 400 -16.10 -11.06 -23.23
CA VAL A 400 -17.07 -11.05 -24.33
C VAL A 400 -18.00 -9.87 -24.11
N ASP A 401 -18.10 -8.96 -25.06
CA ASP A 401 -19.10 -7.90 -25.08
C ASP A 401 -19.97 -8.05 -26.34
N TYR A 402 -21.25 -7.69 -26.25
CA TYR A 402 -22.17 -7.65 -27.39
C TYR A 402 -22.73 -6.24 -27.55
N THR A 403 -22.45 -5.61 -28.69
CA THR A 403 -22.85 -4.23 -28.97
C THR A 403 -22.71 -3.93 -30.46
N GLY A 404 -23.55 -3.03 -31.00
CA GLY A 404 -23.50 -2.65 -32.41
C GLY A 404 -23.68 -3.83 -33.38
N ASP A 405 -24.46 -4.83 -32.96
CA ASP A 405 -24.67 -6.10 -33.67
C ASP A 405 -23.37 -6.91 -33.92
N ARG A 406 -22.41 -6.81 -33.00
CA ARG A 406 -21.13 -7.53 -33.02
C ARG A 406 -20.81 -8.16 -31.67
N VAL A 407 -20.11 -9.29 -31.73
CA VAL A 407 -19.52 -9.95 -30.56
C VAL A 407 -18.05 -9.56 -30.51
N PHE A 408 -17.66 -8.82 -29.49
CA PHE A 408 -16.26 -8.45 -29.25
C PHE A 408 -15.63 -9.43 -28.26
N VAL A 409 -14.46 -9.96 -28.60
CA VAL A 409 -13.79 -11.00 -27.81
C VAL A 409 -12.33 -10.61 -27.58
N ALA A 410 -11.90 -10.57 -26.32
CA ALA A 410 -10.49 -10.43 -25.96
C ALA A 410 -9.88 -11.82 -25.71
N ILE A 411 -8.88 -12.22 -26.48
CA ILE A 411 -8.34 -13.59 -26.46
C ILE A 411 -6.89 -13.63 -26.96
N GLY A 412 -5.98 -14.23 -26.18
CA GLY A 412 -4.57 -14.43 -26.55
C GLY A 412 -3.82 -13.18 -27.03
N GLY A 413 -4.11 -12.02 -26.43
CA GLY A 413 -3.49 -10.74 -26.80
C GLY A 413 -4.18 -10.00 -27.95
N TYR A 414 -5.25 -10.56 -28.50
CA TYR A 414 -6.09 -9.92 -29.52
C TYR A 414 -7.39 -9.39 -28.91
N LEU A 415 -7.89 -8.29 -29.46
CA LEU A 415 -9.30 -7.91 -29.40
C LEU A 415 -9.87 -8.08 -30.80
N MET A 416 -10.93 -8.89 -30.93
CA MET A 416 -11.61 -9.14 -32.21
C MET A 416 -13.05 -8.68 -32.18
N ALA A 417 -13.61 -8.37 -33.36
CA ALA A 417 -15.04 -8.19 -33.58
C ALA A 417 -15.56 -9.26 -34.54
N LEU A 418 -16.59 -10.00 -34.12
CA LEU A 418 -17.29 -10.99 -34.92
C LEU A 418 -18.67 -10.49 -35.30
N ARG A 419 -19.03 -10.57 -36.58
CA ARG A 419 -20.42 -10.50 -37.03
C ARG A 419 -20.99 -11.90 -37.09
N VAL A 420 -22.16 -12.11 -36.49
CA VAL A 420 -22.81 -13.42 -36.43
C VAL A 420 -24.08 -13.37 -37.27
N ASP A 421 -24.06 -14.08 -38.39
CA ASP A 421 -25.17 -14.18 -39.34
C ASP A 421 -25.89 -15.52 -39.12
N VAL A 422 -27.22 -15.47 -38.97
CA VAL A 422 -28.07 -16.67 -38.85
C VAL A 422 -28.96 -16.75 -40.09
N ALA A 423 -28.75 -17.79 -40.90
CA ALA A 423 -29.55 -18.04 -42.10
C ALA A 423 -30.99 -18.47 -41.74
N ALA A 424 -31.90 -18.41 -42.70
CA ALA A 424 -33.30 -18.77 -42.51
C ALA A 424 -33.51 -20.25 -42.11
N ASP A 425 -32.57 -21.14 -42.46
CA ASP A 425 -32.54 -22.55 -42.04
C ASP A 425 -31.92 -22.76 -40.65
N GLY A 426 -31.56 -21.66 -39.97
CA GLY A 426 -30.91 -21.63 -38.67
C GLY A 426 -29.38 -21.78 -38.73
N THR A 427 -28.76 -22.00 -39.88
CA THR A 427 -27.30 -22.11 -39.98
C THR A 427 -26.62 -20.84 -39.47
N VAL A 428 -25.68 -20.99 -38.54
CA VAL A 428 -24.94 -19.88 -37.94
C VAL A 428 -23.57 -19.78 -38.58
N ALA A 429 -23.22 -18.58 -39.06
CA ALA A 429 -21.90 -18.25 -39.57
C ALA A 429 -21.34 -17.03 -38.82
N SER A 430 -20.03 -17.02 -38.59
CA SER A 430 -19.34 -15.89 -37.96
C SER A 430 -18.25 -15.34 -38.88
N THR A 431 -18.25 -14.03 -39.09
CA THR A 431 -17.21 -13.33 -39.86
C THR A 431 -16.37 -12.48 -38.92
N GLU A 432 -15.05 -12.66 -38.94
CA GLU A 432 -14.10 -11.76 -38.26
C GLU A 432 -13.99 -10.45 -39.06
N GLU A 433 -14.48 -9.36 -38.50
CA GLU A 433 -14.45 -8.04 -39.14
C GLU A 433 -13.26 -7.19 -38.70
N MET A 434 -12.72 -7.46 -37.52
CA MET A 434 -11.57 -6.78 -36.94
C MET A 434 -10.81 -7.72 -36.00
N SER A 435 -9.49 -7.60 -35.98
CA SER A 435 -8.59 -8.26 -35.03
C SER A 435 -7.34 -7.41 -34.82
N ILE A 436 -7.18 -6.88 -33.61
CA ILE A 436 -6.08 -5.98 -33.26
C ILE A 436 -5.31 -6.48 -32.04
N THR A 437 -4.02 -6.15 -31.95
CA THR A 437 -3.17 -6.45 -30.80
C THR A 437 -2.95 -5.21 -29.94
N ASN A 438 -2.41 -5.42 -28.73
CA ASN A 438 -2.15 -4.38 -27.73
C ASN A 438 -3.41 -3.57 -27.36
N ALA A 439 -4.56 -4.24 -27.35
CA ALA A 439 -5.82 -3.63 -26.96
C ALA A 439 -6.22 -4.08 -25.54
N ALA A 440 -6.80 -3.16 -24.77
CA ALA A 440 -7.38 -3.53 -23.48
C ALA A 440 -8.61 -4.43 -23.71
N PRO A 441 -8.91 -5.33 -22.75
CA PRO A 441 -10.15 -6.07 -22.80
C PRO A 441 -11.33 -5.10 -22.57
N ARG A 442 -12.39 -5.28 -23.35
CA ARG A 442 -13.66 -4.52 -23.39
C ARG A 442 -13.77 -3.38 -24.39
N VAL A 443 -15.00 -3.18 -24.87
CA VAL A 443 -15.41 -2.07 -25.72
C VAL A 443 -16.60 -1.32 -25.12
N SER A 444 -16.82 -0.08 -25.53
CA SER A 444 -17.99 0.70 -25.11
C SER A 444 -19.29 0.15 -25.73
N PRO A 445 -20.45 0.44 -25.12
CA PRO A 445 -21.71 0.38 -25.86
C PRO A 445 -21.63 1.24 -27.12
N ALA A 446 -22.31 0.80 -28.19
CA ALA A 446 -22.27 1.44 -29.49
C ALA A 446 -23.02 2.77 -29.44
N HIS A 447 -22.45 3.78 -30.10
CA HIS A 447 -23.02 5.11 -30.18
C HIS A 447 -22.62 5.72 -31.53
N ASP A 448 -23.59 6.26 -32.25
CA ASP A 448 -23.41 6.88 -33.57
C ASP A 448 -22.56 6.03 -34.54
N GLY A 449 -22.88 4.74 -34.64
CA GLY A 449 -22.20 3.81 -35.55
C GLY A 449 -20.78 3.41 -35.16
N SER A 450 -20.34 3.75 -33.94
CA SER A 450 -19.00 3.45 -33.44
C SER A 450 -19.01 2.79 -32.07
N VAL A 451 -17.91 2.12 -31.74
CA VAL A 451 -17.56 1.72 -30.36
C VAL A 451 -16.19 2.26 -30.01
N TYR A 452 -15.94 2.48 -28.72
CA TYR A 452 -14.67 2.97 -28.20
C TYR A 452 -13.93 1.87 -27.45
N LEU A 453 -12.61 1.87 -27.57
CA LEU A 453 -11.72 0.87 -26.99
C LEU A 453 -10.37 1.50 -26.66
N VAL A 454 -9.53 0.80 -25.92
CA VAL A 454 -8.14 1.24 -25.68
C VAL A 454 -7.19 0.39 -26.49
N GLN A 455 -6.30 1.02 -27.26
CA GLN A 455 -5.21 0.36 -27.97
C GLN A 455 -3.90 1.11 -27.72
N LYS A 456 -2.84 0.38 -27.33
CA LYS A 456 -1.53 0.93 -26.94
C LYS A 456 -1.66 2.06 -25.90
N ASN A 457 -2.48 1.81 -24.87
CA ASN A 457 -2.82 2.76 -23.81
C ASN A 457 -3.48 4.07 -24.27
N LYS A 458 -3.98 4.14 -25.51
CA LYS A 458 -4.69 5.29 -26.04
C LYS A 458 -6.14 4.97 -26.38
N LEU A 459 -7.03 5.93 -26.14
CA LEU A 459 -8.42 5.84 -26.57
C LEU A 459 -8.48 5.77 -28.11
N SER A 460 -9.22 4.78 -28.61
CA SER A 460 -9.43 4.54 -30.02
C SER A 460 -10.92 4.35 -30.31
N ARG A 461 -11.34 4.70 -31.52
CA ARG A 461 -12.69 4.50 -32.05
C ARG A 461 -12.66 3.42 -33.12
N TYR A 462 -13.52 2.42 -33.01
CA TYR A 462 -13.81 1.45 -34.08
C TYR A 462 -15.14 1.83 -34.74
N ASP A 463 -15.08 2.16 -36.03
CA ASP A 463 -16.25 2.47 -36.85
C ASP A 463 -16.87 1.17 -37.39
N LEU A 464 -18.13 0.91 -37.07
CA LEU A 464 -18.80 -0.37 -37.35
C LEU A 464 -19.07 -0.59 -38.84
N ALA A 465 -19.17 0.48 -39.63
CA ALA A 465 -19.48 0.41 -41.06
C ALA A 465 -18.21 0.19 -41.91
N THR A 466 -17.18 0.99 -41.65
CA THR A 466 -15.91 0.98 -42.37
C THR A 466 -14.91 -0.05 -41.83
N LYS A 467 -15.15 -0.55 -40.61
CA LYS A 467 -14.31 -1.52 -39.90
C LYS A 467 -12.91 -0.98 -39.58
N GLN A 468 -12.78 0.35 -39.50
CA GLN A 468 -11.50 1.01 -39.23
C GLN A 468 -11.37 1.37 -37.76
N VAL A 469 -10.17 1.17 -37.21
CA VAL A 469 -9.78 1.63 -35.88
C VAL A 469 -8.99 2.93 -36.02
N THR A 470 -9.47 4.00 -35.40
CA THR A 470 -8.83 5.33 -35.38
C THR A 470 -8.37 5.65 -33.97
N ASN A 471 -7.08 5.96 -33.79
CA ASN A 471 -6.55 6.43 -32.51
C ASN A 471 -6.94 7.90 -32.30
N LEU A 472 -7.42 8.26 -31.11
CA LEU A 472 -7.87 9.61 -30.74
C LEU A 472 -6.81 10.41 -29.96
N ASP A 473 -5.65 9.79 -29.71
CA ASP A 473 -4.47 10.37 -29.07
C ASP A 473 -4.64 10.80 -27.59
N PHE A 474 -5.62 10.23 -26.89
CA PHE A 474 -5.80 10.41 -25.44
C PHE A 474 -5.27 9.22 -24.66
N ASP A 475 -4.35 9.46 -23.73
CA ASP A 475 -3.79 8.40 -22.88
C ASP A 475 -4.80 7.95 -21.81
N ILE A 476 -4.91 6.63 -21.65
CA ILE A 476 -5.82 5.99 -20.71
C ILE A 476 -4.99 5.27 -19.64
N PRO A 477 -5.09 5.66 -18.37
CA PRO A 477 -4.39 4.97 -17.30
C PRO A 477 -5.10 3.67 -16.92
N GLY A 478 -4.31 2.60 -16.81
CA GLY A 478 -4.80 1.29 -16.36
C GLY A 478 -5.77 0.61 -17.32
N ARG A 479 -6.41 -0.44 -16.83
CA ARG A 479 -7.39 -1.22 -17.55
C ARG A 479 -8.79 -0.69 -17.28
N ILE A 480 -9.55 -0.45 -18.35
CA ILE A 480 -10.97 -0.11 -18.24
C ILE A 480 -11.73 -1.32 -17.71
N GLN A 481 -12.46 -1.13 -16.60
CA GLN A 481 -13.33 -2.16 -16.05
C GLN A 481 -14.73 -2.10 -16.68
N ARG A 482 -15.25 -0.89 -16.98
CA ARG A 482 -16.55 -0.70 -17.65
C ARG A 482 -16.65 0.66 -18.34
N TYR A 483 -17.43 0.72 -19.42
CA TYR A 483 -17.84 1.94 -20.13
C TYR A 483 -19.36 2.18 -19.98
N GLY A 484 -19.78 3.44 -20.07
CA GLY A 484 -21.18 3.87 -20.13
C GLY A 484 -21.33 5.17 -20.91
N TRP A 485 -22.54 5.42 -21.42
CA TRP A 485 -22.91 6.70 -22.02
C TRP A 485 -23.75 7.48 -21.02
N VAL A 486 -23.30 8.67 -20.65
CA VAL A 486 -23.92 9.49 -19.60
C VAL A 486 -24.18 10.89 -20.15
N THR A 487 -25.35 11.44 -19.84
CA THR A 487 -25.59 12.88 -20.01
C THR A 487 -25.16 13.58 -18.73
N LEU A 488 -24.04 14.30 -18.78
CA LEU A 488 -23.45 14.97 -17.61
C LEU A 488 -24.16 16.31 -17.33
N ASN A 489 -24.13 16.79 -16.08
CA ASN A 489 -24.68 18.10 -15.75
C ASN A 489 -23.91 19.25 -16.43
N ASP A 490 -22.59 19.09 -16.60
CA ASP A 490 -21.74 20.04 -17.31
C ASP A 490 -21.90 19.90 -18.83
N GLN A 491 -23.00 20.43 -19.35
CA GLN A 491 -23.29 20.46 -20.79
C GLN A 491 -22.45 21.50 -21.55
N GLN A 492 -21.69 22.35 -20.86
CA GLN A 492 -20.80 23.31 -21.50
C GLN A 492 -19.54 22.61 -22.02
N ASN A 493 -18.88 21.80 -21.18
CA ASN A 493 -17.68 21.06 -21.59
C ASN A 493 -18.02 19.70 -22.21
N PHE A 494 -19.14 19.10 -21.80
CA PHE A 494 -19.55 17.75 -22.20
C PHE A 494 -20.98 17.73 -22.78
N PRO A 495 -21.21 18.38 -23.95
CA PRO A 495 -22.54 18.48 -24.55
C PRO A 495 -23.09 17.13 -25.00
N GLY A 496 -24.37 16.89 -24.73
CA GLY A 496 -25.04 15.63 -25.09
C GLY A 496 -24.53 14.42 -24.29
N GLN A 497 -24.50 13.26 -24.95
CA GLN A 497 -23.98 12.04 -24.35
C GLN A 497 -22.44 12.04 -24.37
N THR A 498 -21.87 11.69 -23.23
CA THR A 498 -20.42 11.59 -23.02
C THR A 498 -20.06 10.16 -22.68
N LEU A 499 -18.98 9.67 -23.28
CA LEU A 499 -18.42 8.37 -22.94
C LEU A 499 -17.76 8.50 -21.57
N VAL A 500 -18.23 7.72 -20.61
CA VAL A 500 -17.64 7.63 -19.28
C VAL A 500 -17.10 6.22 -19.07
N ALA A 501 -15.94 6.09 -18.45
CA ALA A 501 -15.36 4.81 -18.09
C ALA A 501 -14.74 4.84 -16.69
N VAL A 502 -14.66 3.67 -16.05
CA VAL A 502 -13.92 3.46 -14.81
C VAL A 502 -12.73 2.54 -15.06
N SER A 503 -11.57 2.90 -14.52
CA SER A 503 -10.32 2.13 -14.66
C SER A 503 -9.56 1.97 -13.34
N ASP A 504 -8.61 1.03 -13.34
CA ASP A 504 -7.77 0.65 -12.20
C ASP A 504 -6.33 1.21 -12.27
N GLY A 505 -6.14 2.29 -13.02
CA GLY A 505 -4.83 2.91 -13.23
C GLY A 505 -4.15 3.30 -11.91
N ASN A 506 -2.86 2.95 -11.79
CA ASN A 506 -2.01 3.35 -10.66
C ASN A 506 -2.52 2.92 -9.28
N TYR A 507 -3.25 1.80 -9.21
CA TYR A 507 -3.86 1.29 -7.99
C TYR A 507 -4.98 2.18 -7.43
N GLU A 508 -5.58 3.02 -8.28
CA GLU A 508 -6.68 3.91 -7.95
C GLU A 508 -7.91 3.66 -8.82
N THR A 509 -9.08 4.03 -8.31
CA THR A 509 -10.28 4.23 -9.11
C THR A 509 -10.15 5.52 -9.91
N ASN A 510 -10.07 5.41 -11.23
CA ASN A 510 -10.05 6.55 -12.14
C ASN A 510 -11.35 6.62 -12.95
N ILE A 511 -11.83 7.84 -13.18
CA ILE A 511 -12.96 8.19 -14.03
C ILE A 511 -12.40 8.83 -15.30
N ILE A 512 -12.76 8.27 -16.45
CA ILE A 512 -12.43 8.83 -17.77
C ILE A 512 -13.70 9.38 -18.38
N LYS A 513 -13.62 10.59 -18.95
CA LYS A 513 -14.70 11.23 -19.70
C LYS A 513 -14.18 11.65 -21.07
N TYR A 514 -14.91 11.28 -22.13
CA TYR A 514 -14.64 11.71 -23.49
C TYR A 514 -15.94 12.11 -24.19
N ASN A 515 -16.00 13.35 -24.67
CA ASN A 515 -17.12 13.83 -25.45
C ASN A 515 -16.81 13.78 -26.96
N PRO A 516 -17.55 12.99 -27.76
CA PRO A 516 -17.25 12.85 -29.18
C PRO A 516 -17.68 14.07 -30.02
N GLN A 517 -18.53 14.96 -29.51
CA GLN A 517 -19.01 16.12 -30.28
C GLN A 517 -17.96 17.24 -30.37
N ASN A 518 -17.22 17.47 -29.29
CA ASN A 518 -16.23 18.54 -29.21
C ASN A 518 -14.79 18.05 -28.91
N GLY A 519 -14.61 16.75 -28.67
CA GLY A 519 -13.31 16.14 -28.37
C GLY A 519 -12.80 16.40 -26.95
N HIS A 520 -13.62 16.95 -26.05
CA HIS A 520 -13.20 17.23 -24.67
C HIS A 520 -12.91 15.93 -23.92
N PHE A 521 -11.75 15.86 -23.27
CA PHE A 521 -11.25 14.68 -22.58
C PHE A 521 -10.79 15.03 -21.17
N ARG A 522 -11.12 14.18 -20.21
CA ARG A 522 -10.72 14.32 -18.81
C ARG A 522 -10.48 12.96 -18.18
N VAL A 523 -9.43 12.88 -17.38
CA VAL A 523 -9.19 11.79 -16.44
C VAL A 523 -9.08 12.39 -15.04
N SER A 524 -9.75 11.77 -14.08
CA SER A 524 -9.61 12.14 -12.67
C SER A 524 -9.71 10.91 -11.78
N ARG A 525 -9.13 11.01 -10.58
CA ARG A 525 -9.31 10.01 -9.52
C ARG A 525 -10.67 10.23 -8.86
N ALA A 526 -11.37 9.16 -8.50
CA ALA A 526 -12.56 9.25 -7.67
C ALA A 526 -12.18 9.70 -6.24
N GLU A 527 -12.61 10.89 -5.85
CA GLU A 527 -12.35 11.42 -4.50
C GLU A 527 -13.15 10.62 -3.47
N GLY A 528 -12.50 10.23 -2.36
CA GLY A 528 -13.12 9.43 -1.31
C GLY A 528 -13.20 7.92 -1.59
N ALA A 529 -12.57 7.44 -2.67
CA ALA A 529 -12.48 6.00 -2.95
C ALA A 529 -11.83 5.25 -1.77
N PRO A 530 -12.46 4.17 -1.25
CA PRO A 530 -11.91 3.41 -0.14
C PRO A 530 -10.64 2.69 -0.58
N ARG A 531 -9.65 2.64 0.31
CA ARG A 531 -8.40 1.94 0.07
C ARG A 531 -8.35 0.67 0.91
N ILE A 532 -8.08 -0.45 0.25
CA ILE A 532 -7.75 -1.71 0.93
C ILE A 532 -6.26 -1.71 1.23
N ALA A 533 -5.90 -2.02 2.47
CA ALA A 533 -4.52 -2.07 2.92
C ALA A 533 -3.71 -3.09 2.12
N GLY A 534 -2.50 -2.70 1.72
CA GLY A 534 -1.51 -3.58 1.13
C GLY A 534 -0.59 -4.11 2.22
N ALA A 535 -0.24 -5.40 2.15
CA ALA A 535 0.78 -5.95 3.03
C ALA A 535 2.13 -5.30 2.71
N ILE A 536 2.78 -4.66 3.68
CA ILE A 536 4.09 -4.05 3.53
C ILE A 536 5.11 -5.14 3.19
N ASN A 537 5.84 -4.88 2.11
CA ASN A 537 6.82 -5.77 1.51
C ASN A 537 8.25 -5.21 1.58
N SER A 538 8.42 -3.92 1.81
CA SER A 538 9.73 -3.31 2.01
C SER A 538 9.54 -1.98 2.71
N ILE A 539 10.47 -1.66 3.59
CA ILE A 539 10.61 -0.32 4.20
C ILE A 539 12.05 0.16 4.00
N ALA A 540 12.26 1.47 3.91
CA ALA A 540 13.59 2.08 3.95
C ALA A 540 13.50 3.58 4.22
N THR A 541 14.51 4.12 4.88
CA THR A 541 14.73 5.57 4.96
C THR A 541 15.27 6.09 3.63
N GLY A 542 14.61 7.12 3.10
CA GLY A 542 15.01 7.84 1.90
C GLY A 542 16.21 8.76 2.14
N PRO A 543 16.83 9.28 1.08
CA PRO A 543 17.93 10.24 1.19
C PRO A 543 17.50 11.61 1.73
N ASP A 544 16.20 11.83 1.84
CA ASP A 544 15.50 13.00 2.37
C ASP A 544 15.04 12.80 3.83
N GLY A 545 15.39 11.68 4.48
CA GLY A 545 15.00 11.37 5.85
C GLY A 545 13.57 10.82 6.01
N HIS A 546 12.78 10.79 4.93
CA HIS A 546 11.44 10.23 4.93
C HIS A 546 11.45 8.70 4.95
N ILE A 547 10.35 8.09 5.42
CA ILE A 547 10.20 6.64 5.46
C ILE A 547 9.38 6.18 4.26
N TYR A 548 9.96 5.33 3.43
CA TYR A 548 9.34 4.79 2.24
C TYR A 548 8.86 3.35 2.48
N THR A 549 7.66 3.03 1.99
CA THR A 549 7.05 1.69 2.12
C THR A 549 6.51 1.20 0.78
N SER A 550 6.52 -0.11 0.53
CA SER A 550 5.95 -0.72 -0.68
C SER A 550 5.05 -1.88 -0.31
N ALA A 551 3.97 -2.10 -1.07
CA ALA A 551 3.07 -3.24 -0.87
C ALA A 551 3.49 -4.52 -1.61
N TYR A 552 3.06 -5.67 -1.08
CA TYR A 552 2.96 -6.98 -1.74
C TYR A 552 1.51 -7.15 -2.24
N LEU A 553 1.20 -7.29 -3.52
CA LEU A 553 1.98 -7.13 -4.76
C LEU A 553 1.74 -5.77 -5.42
N TYR A 554 0.73 -5.03 -4.95
CA TYR A 554 0.17 -3.84 -5.60
C TYR A 554 -0.16 -2.81 -4.52
N GLY A 555 0.16 -1.54 -4.76
CA GLY A 555 -0.09 -0.46 -3.80
C GLY A 555 0.86 0.72 -3.90
N GLY A 556 1.84 0.66 -4.81
CA GLY A 556 2.78 1.76 -5.06
C GLY A 556 3.86 1.88 -4.00
N LEU A 557 4.52 3.03 -4.01
CA LEU A 557 5.55 3.45 -3.06
C LEU A 557 4.97 4.54 -2.15
N GLY A 558 4.60 4.19 -0.93
CA GLY A 558 4.16 5.12 0.10
C GLY A 558 5.34 5.87 0.71
N MET A 559 5.12 7.12 1.10
CA MET A 559 6.09 7.98 1.79
C MET A 559 5.44 8.60 3.03
N TYR A 560 6.08 8.40 4.18
CA TYR A 560 5.74 9.02 5.45
C TYR A 560 6.82 10.04 5.83
N ARG A 561 6.40 11.19 6.36
CA ARG A 561 7.30 12.26 6.85
C ARG A 561 7.32 12.27 8.38
N PRO A 562 8.38 11.76 9.02
CA PRO A 562 8.52 11.82 10.47
C PRO A 562 8.32 13.25 11.00
N PHE A 563 7.34 13.46 11.90
CA PHE A 563 7.09 14.72 12.60
C PHE A 563 6.71 15.96 11.75
N GLU A 564 6.78 15.86 10.43
CA GLU A 564 6.58 16.96 9.47
C GLU A 564 5.39 16.75 8.53
N GLY A 565 4.57 15.71 8.80
CA GLY A 565 3.45 15.29 7.97
C GLY A 565 2.19 16.17 8.01
N ASP A 566 1.09 15.70 7.45
CA ASP A 566 -0.24 16.35 7.44
C ASP A 566 -1.03 16.24 8.77
N ALA A 567 -0.37 15.78 9.83
CA ALA A 567 -0.90 15.43 11.15
C ALA A 567 -1.83 14.20 11.19
N ASN A 568 -2.11 13.57 10.05
CA ASN A 568 -2.74 12.26 9.97
C ASN A 568 -1.71 11.17 9.67
N ASP A 569 -0.91 10.86 10.69
CA ASP A 569 0.18 9.89 10.57
C ASP A 569 -0.28 8.44 10.32
N THR A 570 -1.59 8.18 10.29
CA THR A 570 -2.19 6.84 10.02
C THR A 570 -2.32 6.50 8.54
N GLN A 571 -1.92 7.42 7.67
CA GLN A 571 -1.92 7.30 6.20
C GLN A 571 -0.59 7.81 5.64
N PRO A 572 -0.22 7.44 4.40
CA PRO A 572 0.96 8.02 3.76
C PRO A 572 0.68 9.44 3.28
N GLU A 573 1.69 10.30 3.36
CA GLU A 573 1.65 11.65 2.80
C GLU A 573 1.49 11.61 1.28
N THR A 574 2.11 10.61 0.64
CA THR A 574 2.03 10.40 -0.81
C THR A 574 2.20 8.93 -1.13
N VAL A 575 1.45 8.45 -2.13
CA VAL A 575 1.65 7.14 -2.76
C VAL A 575 2.07 7.36 -4.21
N TYR A 576 3.29 6.99 -4.54
CA TYR A 576 3.83 7.07 -5.89
C TYR A 576 3.53 5.82 -6.71
N ALA A 577 3.02 6.02 -7.92
CA ALA A 577 2.63 4.94 -8.84
C ALA A 577 2.63 5.41 -10.30
N PRO A 578 2.65 4.51 -11.30
CA PRO A 578 2.84 3.07 -11.18
C PRO A 578 4.28 2.71 -10.82
N ILE A 579 4.41 1.75 -9.92
CA ILE A 579 5.64 1.00 -9.67
C ILE A 579 5.20 -0.38 -9.17
N SER A 580 5.81 -1.43 -9.71
CA SER A 580 5.53 -2.80 -9.26
C SER A 580 6.04 -3.01 -7.82
N GLN A 581 5.73 -4.17 -7.23
CA GLN A 581 6.24 -4.56 -5.92
C GLN A 581 7.75 -4.29 -5.78
N ILE A 582 8.13 -3.58 -4.73
CA ILE A 582 9.53 -3.34 -4.38
C ILE A 582 9.92 -4.34 -3.28
N ASP A 583 10.94 -5.14 -3.55
CA ASP A 583 11.40 -6.20 -2.64
C ASP A 583 12.54 -5.77 -1.71
N LYS A 584 13.35 -4.79 -2.12
CA LYS A 584 14.37 -4.15 -1.27
C LYS A 584 14.60 -2.72 -1.76
N MET A 585 14.88 -1.83 -0.81
CA MET A 585 15.20 -0.43 -1.04
C MET A 585 16.45 -0.06 -0.25
N ALA A 586 17.24 0.86 -0.77
CA ALA A 586 18.36 1.45 -0.04
C ALA A 586 18.72 2.82 -0.61
N SER A 587 19.20 3.72 0.24
CA SER A 587 19.52 5.11 -0.15
C SER A 587 21.03 5.32 -0.22
N ALA A 588 21.50 6.04 -1.24
CA ALA A 588 22.89 6.48 -1.35
C ALA A 588 23.01 7.68 -2.29
N GLY A 589 23.94 8.60 -1.97
CA GLY A 589 24.27 9.73 -2.86
C GLY A 589 23.08 10.65 -3.19
N GLY A 590 22.16 10.84 -2.24
CA GLY A 590 20.97 11.67 -2.45
C GLY A 590 19.85 10.99 -3.27
N LYS A 591 19.95 9.69 -3.55
CA LYS A 591 18.97 8.90 -4.32
C LYS A 591 18.45 7.72 -3.51
N LEU A 592 17.25 7.28 -3.83
CA LEU A 592 16.65 6.02 -3.36
C LEU A 592 16.76 4.99 -4.49
N TYR A 593 17.35 3.83 -4.21
CA TYR A 593 17.41 2.71 -5.15
C TYR A 593 16.35 1.68 -4.81
N VAL A 594 15.53 1.31 -5.80
CA VAL A 594 14.39 0.40 -5.61
C VAL A 594 14.55 -0.85 -6.47
N GLY A 595 14.59 -2.01 -5.82
CA GLY A 595 14.63 -3.33 -6.43
C GLY A 595 13.23 -3.88 -6.65
N THR A 596 12.77 -3.94 -7.90
CA THR A 596 11.39 -4.26 -8.26
C THR A 596 11.20 -5.70 -8.76
N TYR A 597 10.11 -6.32 -8.32
CA TYR A 597 9.54 -7.58 -8.82
C TYR A 597 8.25 -7.29 -9.62
N PRO A 598 7.97 -8.02 -10.73
CA PRO A 598 8.78 -9.08 -11.34
C PRO A 598 9.92 -8.56 -12.23
N GLY A 599 10.84 -9.46 -12.58
CA GLY A 599 11.90 -9.23 -13.55
C GLY A 599 13.20 -8.62 -12.99
N GLY A 600 13.32 -8.51 -11.67
CA GLY A 600 14.57 -8.12 -11.02
C GLY A 600 15.14 -6.78 -11.48
N GLY A 601 14.28 -5.76 -11.57
CA GLY A 601 14.68 -4.41 -11.99
C GLY A 601 15.36 -3.63 -10.86
N LEU A 602 16.47 -2.94 -11.14
CA LEU A 602 17.03 -1.92 -10.25
C LEU A 602 16.69 -0.55 -10.82
N HIS A 603 15.98 0.27 -10.05
CA HIS A 603 15.70 1.65 -10.43
C HIS A 603 16.32 2.66 -9.47
N GLU A 604 16.63 3.84 -9.98
CA GLU A 604 17.08 5.01 -9.22
C GLU A 604 15.95 6.03 -9.17
N TYR A 605 15.59 6.47 -7.98
CA TYR A 605 14.61 7.51 -7.70
C TYR A 605 15.31 8.72 -7.06
N ASP A 606 15.01 9.91 -7.59
CA ASP A 606 15.39 11.19 -7.00
C ASP A 606 14.17 11.86 -6.37
N PRO A 607 14.06 11.92 -5.03
CA PRO A 607 12.95 12.59 -4.35
C PRO A 607 12.85 14.10 -4.65
N LYS A 608 13.93 14.72 -5.15
CA LYS A 608 13.94 16.14 -5.53
C LYS A 608 13.39 16.40 -6.93
N ALA A 609 13.12 15.34 -7.70
CA ALA A 609 12.54 15.42 -9.03
C ALA A 609 11.11 14.86 -9.03
N PRO A 610 10.21 15.39 -9.87
CA PRO A 610 8.83 14.90 -9.92
C PRO A 610 8.78 13.43 -10.34
N TRP A 611 7.86 12.68 -9.74
CA TRP A 611 7.59 11.30 -10.12
C TRP A 611 7.07 11.23 -11.56
N ARG A 612 7.80 10.52 -12.42
CA ARG A 612 7.50 10.31 -13.84
C ARG A 612 7.94 8.90 -14.23
N PRO A 613 7.01 7.94 -14.35
CA PRO A 613 7.34 6.55 -14.63
C PRO A 613 8.27 6.39 -15.84
N GLY A 614 9.35 5.61 -15.69
CA GLY A 614 10.37 5.41 -16.73
C GLY A 614 11.40 6.53 -16.85
N VAL A 615 11.20 7.67 -16.16
CA VAL A 615 12.13 8.80 -16.10
C VAL A 615 12.66 8.99 -14.68
N ASN A 616 11.78 9.03 -13.69
CA ASN A 616 12.05 9.09 -12.27
C ASN A 616 10.93 8.33 -11.53
N PRO A 617 11.11 7.06 -11.15
CA PRO A 617 12.38 6.35 -11.10
C PRO A 617 12.87 5.87 -12.49
N LYS A 618 14.19 5.92 -12.68
CA LYS A 618 14.89 5.47 -13.90
C LYS A 618 15.37 4.02 -13.74
N LEU A 619 15.09 3.16 -14.72
CA LEU A 619 15.64 1.80 -14.75
C LEU A 619 17.14 1.80 -15.06
N LEU A 620 17.94 1.17 -14.21
CA LEU A 620 19.40 1.03 -14.34
C LEU A 620 19.80 -0.37 -14.78
N ILE A 621 19.21 -1.41 -14.18
CA ILE A 621 19.49 -2.83 -14.50
C ILE A 621 18.17 -3.58 -14.70
N ASN A 622 18.10 -4.40 -15.74
CA ASN A 622 17.04 -5.38 -15.95
C ASN A 622 17.62 -6.81 -15.87
N SER A 623 17.62 -7.41 -14.67
CA SER A 623 18.20 -8.74 -14.46
C SER A 623 17.30 -9.88 -14.96
N GLY A 624 16.04 -9.60 -15.33
CA GLY A 624 15.13 -10.56 -15.95
C GLY A 624 15.64 -11.15 -17.27
N LEU A 625 16.51 -10.43 -17.97
CA LEU A 625 17.24 -10.93 -19.14
C LEU A 625 18.17 -12.12 -18.83
N TYR A 626 18.49 -12.32 -17.54
CA TYR A 626 19.35 -13.35 -16.99
C TYR A 626 18.57 -14.33 -16.09
N LYS A 627 17.28 -14.51 -16.39
CA LYS A 627 16.38 -15.40 -15.63
C LYS A 627 16.29 -15.10 -14.14
N GLN A 628 16.55 -13.86 -13.74
CA GLN A 628 16.38 -13.36 -12.37
C GLN A 628 15.01 -12.71 -12.20
N ASP A 629 14.53 -12.61 -10.97
CA ASP A 629 13.16 -12.17 -10.71
C ASP A 629 12.99 -11.25 -9.50
N ARG A 630 13.65 -11.58 -8.37
CA ARG A 630 13.43 -10.86 -7.11
C ARG A 630 14.72 -10.30 -6.53
N PRO A 631 14.86 -8.96 -6.47
CA PRO A 631 15.94 -8.30 -5.74
C PRO A 631 15.76 -8.49 -4.23
N LYS A 632 16.78 -8.94 -3.50
CA LYS A 632 16.67 -9.19 -2.05
C LYS A 632 17.68 -8.42 -1.21
N ALA A 633 18.78 -7.99 -1.82
CA ALA A 633 19.78 -7.17 -1.16
C ALA A 633 20.26 -6.06 -2.09
N ILE A 634 20.56 -4.90 -1.50
CA ILE A 634 21.23 -3.78 -2.16
C ILE A 634 22.35 -3.30 -1.23
N ALA A 635 23.55 -3.07 -1.77
CA ALA A 635 24.67 -2.49 -1.05
C ALA A 635 25.41 -1.47 -1.92
N PHE A 636 26.20 -0.60 -1.31
CA PHE A 636 26.90 0.48 -1.98
C PHE A 636 28.38 0.53 -1.61
N GLY A 637 29.24 0.81 -2.60
CA GLY A 637 30.69 0.95 -2.38
C GLY A 637 31.43 1.25 -3.68
N ASP A 638 32.58 1.92 -3.61
CA ASP A 638 33.38 2.30 -4.79
C ASP A 638 32.59 2.93 -5.94
N ARG A 639 31.62 3.79 -5.60
CA ARG A 639 30.69 4.43 -6.55
C ARG A 639 29.93 3.39 -7.41
N LYS A 640 29.50 2.29 -6.79
CA LYS A 640 28.67 1.26 -7.40
C LYS A 640 27.44 0.95 -6.54
N VAL A 641 26.38 0.50 -7.20
CA VAL A 641 25.30 -0.30 -6.59
C VAL A 641 25.62 -1.77 -6.80
N PHE A 642 25.41 -2.58 -5.77
CA PHE A 642 25.38 -4.03 -5.86
C PHE A 642 23.97 -4.50 -5.53
N MET A 643 23.42 -5.41 -6.33
CA MET A 643 22.08 -5.96 -6.12
C MET A 643 22.10 -7.50 -6.20
N GLY A 644 21.66 -8.15 -5.14
CA GLY A 644 21.49 -9.61 -5.07
C GLY A 644 20.09 -10.03 -5.49
N THR A 645 19.96 -11.07 -6.30
CA THR A 645 18.67 -11.56 -6.81
C THR A 645 18.45 -13.06 -6.64
N THR A 646 17.19 -13.45 -6.62
CA THR A 646 16.74 -14.84 -6.81
C THR A 646 16.37 -15.10 -8.27
N GLY A 647 16.52 -16.35 -8.71
CA GLY A 647 16.06 -16.81 -10.01
C GLY A 647 14.53 -16.75 -10.19
N THR A 648 14.09 -16.83 -11.45
CA THR A 648 12.69 -17.02 -11.87
C THR A 648 12.15 -18.39 -11.47
N THR A 649 10.83 -18.57 -11.57
CA THR A 649 10.17 -19.86 -11.24
C THR A 649 10.82 -21.03 -12.00
N GLY A 650 11.21 -22.08 -11.27
CA GLY A 650 11.91 -23.27 -11.79
C GLY A 650 13.42 -23.09 -12.00
N TYR A 651 13.99 -21.91 -11.72
CA TYR A 651 15.41 -21.62 -11.90
C TYR A 651 16.13 -21.51 -10.55
N ARG A 652 17.18 -22.32 -10.34
CA ARG A 652 17.94 -22.36 -9.08
C ARG A 652 18.93 -21.19 -8.92
N PRO A 653 19.80 -20.86 -9.89
CA PRO A 653 20.83 -19.86 -9.69
C PRO A 653 20.27 -18.46 -9.44
N GLY A 654 20.79 -17.79 -8.41
CA GLY A 654 20.67 -16.34 -8.26
C GLY A 654 21.80 -15.59 -8.98
N ALA A 655 21.82 -14.27 -8.82
CA ALA A 655 22.85 -13.43 -9.41
C ALA A 655 23.27 -12.27 -8.50
N LEU A 656 24.50 -11.79 -8.74
CA LEU A 656 24.98 -10.49 -8.27
C LEU A 656 25.01 -9.52 -9.46
N SER A 657 24.21 -8.46 -9.39
CA SER A 657 24.23 -7.38 -10.36
C SER A 657 25.04 -6.19 -9.84
N VAL A 658 25.78 -5.52 -10.71
CA VAL A 658 26.64 -4.37 -10.38
C VAL A 658 26.33 -3.22 -11.33
N TYR A 659 26.08 -2.03 -10.80
CA TYR A 659 25.95 -0.79 -11.58
C TYR A 659 27.02 0.20 -11.14
N ASP A 660 27.78 0.76 -12.07
CA ASP A 660 28.78 1.81 -11.79
C ASP A 660 28.22 3.19 -12.17
N TYR A 661 28.06 4.08 -11.19
CA TYR A 661 27.45 5.39 -11.44
C TYR A 661 28.31 6.32 -12.31
N ALA A 662 29.62 6.12 -12.30
CA ALA A 662 30.54 7.00 -13.03
C ALA A 662 30.55 6.70 -14.52
N THR A 663 30.41 5.42 -14.88
CA THR A 663 30.46 4.96 -16.27
C THR A 663 29.08 4.63 -16.85
N GLY A 664 28.08 4.39 -16.00
CA GLY A 664 26.77 3.84 -16.40
C GLY A 664 26.81 2.37 -16.80
N ALA A 665 27.92 1.66 -16.54
CA ALA A 665 28.06 0.25 -16.89
C ALA A 665 27.29 -0.65 -15.92
N ALA A 666 26.61 -1.67 -16.48
CA ALA A 666 25.90 -2.69 -15.72
C ALA A 666 26.44 -4.09 -16.05
N THR A 667 26.71 -4.88 -15.02
CA THR A 667 27.17 -6.27 -15.14
C THR A 667 26.30 -7.18 -14.29
N VAL A 668 25.92 -8.35 -14.80
CA VAL A 668 25.18 -9.38 -14.05
C VAL A 668 26.00 -10.66 -13.99
N HIS A 669 26.38 -11.06 -12.78
CA HIS A 669 27.10 -12.29 -12.50
C HIS A 669 26.13 -13.38 -12.03
N GLU A 670 25.62 -14.18 -12.98
CA GLU A 670 24.80 -15.34 -12.67
C GLU A 670 25.61 -16.41 -11.94
N ASN A 671 24.95 -17.16 -11.05
CA ASN A 671 25.51 -18.35 -10.42
C ASN A 671 26.84 -18.10 -9.69
N ILE A 672 27.02 -16.91 -9.11
CA ILE A 672 28.24 -16.50 -8.40
C ILE A 672 28.58 -17.46 -7.26
N VAL A 673 27.55 -18.01 -6.61
CA VAL A 673 27.61 -19.21 -5.77
C VAL A 673 26.69 -20.25 -6.40
N THR A 674 27.21 -21.46 -6.60
CA THR A 674 26.56 -22.51 -7.39
C THR A 674 25.17 -22.84 -6.86
N ASP A 675 24.15 -22.67 -7.70
CA ASP A 675 22.74 -22.99 -7.44
C ASP A 675 22.15 -22.29 -6.18
N GLN A 676 22.67 -21.12 -5.80
CA GLN A 676 22.18 -20.36 -4.64
C GLN A 676 21.71 -18.95 -5.02
N SER A 677 20.72 -18.43 -4.28
CA SER A 677 20.30 -17.04 -4.38
C SER A 677 21.18 -16.12 -3.53
N VAL A 678 21.36 -14.87 -3.97
CA VAL A 678 22.08 -13.84 -3.21
C VAL A 678 21.06 -12.93 -2.52
N ILE A 679 21.02 -12.96 -1.18
CA ILE A 679 19.94 -12.33 -0.41
C ILE A 679 20.39 -11.38 0.71
N ALA A 680 21.69 -11.31 1.00
CA ALA A 680 22.28 -10.31 1.89
C ALA A 680 23.58 -9.77 1.28
N LEU A 681 23.86 -8.47 1.44
CA LEU A 681 25.05 -7.83 0.89
C LEU A 681 25.57 -6.75 1.84
N ALA A 682 26.88 -6.73 2.06
CA ALA A 682 27.58 -5.66 2.77
C ALA A 682 28.88 -5.31 2.05
N TYR A 683 29.15 -4.03 1.83
CA TYR A 683 30.40 -3.58 1.24
C TYR A 683 31.32 -3.04 2.33
N HIS A 684 32.59 -3.46 2.31
CA HIS A 684 33.57 -3.04 3.30
C HIS A 684 34.99 -3.06 2.71
N ASN A 685 35.73 -1.96 2.88
CA ASN A 685 37.15 -1.83 2.56
C ASN A 685 37.56 -2.37 1.17
N GLY A 686 36.87 -1.96 0.11
CA GLY A 686 37.20 -2.36 -1.26
C GLY A 686 36.55 -3.67 -1.71
N LEU A 687 35.87 -4.39 -0.82
CA LEU A 687 35.30 -5.71 -1.11
C LEU A 687 33.80 -5.73 -0.84
N LEU A 688 33.08 -6.53 -1.61
CA LEU A 688 31.68 -6.85 -1.36
C LEU A 688 31.59 -8.24 -0.73
N TYR A 689 30.85 -8.35 0.35
CA TYR A 689 30.51 -9.59 1.00
C TYR A 689 29.04 -9.90 0.74
N GLY A 690 28.75 -11.17 0.46
CA GLY A 690 27.38 -11.60 0.18
C GLY A 690 26.99 -12.87 0.89
N GLY A 691 25.78 -12.84 1.47
CA GLY A 691 25.13 -13.97 2.09
C GLY A 691 24.15 -14.62 1.11
N THR A 692 24.17 -15.95 1.07
CA THR A 692 23.33 -16.73 0.17
C THR A 692 22.25 -17.52 0.88
N THR A 693 21.29 -18.02 0.10
CA THR A 693 20.41 -19.12 0.50
C THR A 693 20.44 -20.22 -0.56
N ILE A 694 20.33 -21.47 -0.11
CA ILE A 694 20.19 -22.64 -1.01
C ILE A 694 18.89 -22.62 -1.83
N ARG A 695 17.96 -21.72 -1.46
CA ARG A 695 16.68 -21.59 -2.13
C ARG A 695 16.84 -20.82 -3.44
N GLY A 696 16.33 -21.41 -4.53
CA GLY A 696 16.22 -20.75 -5.84
C GLY A 696 14.90 -19.99 -6.02
N GLY A 697 14.55 -19.72 -7.27
CA GLY A 697 13.22 -19.23 -7.63
C GLY A 697 12.11 -20.22 -7.23
N TYR A 698 10.87 -19.74 -7.19
CA TYR A 698 9.72 -20.56 -6.81
C TYR A 698 9.66 -21.88 -7.61
N SER A 699 9.12 -22.93 -6.99
CA SER A 699 8.99 -24.27 -7.62
C SER A 699 10.32 -24.88 -8.11
N SER A 700 11.45 -24.44 -7.56
CA SER A 700 12.74 -25.12 -7.71
C SER A 700 13.05 -25.97 -6.47
N THR A 701 13.77 -27.08 -6.68
CA THR A 701 14.29 -27.93 -5.59
C THR A 701 15.75 -27.57 -5.33
N PRO A 702 16.16 -27.19 -4.10
CA PRO A 702 17.56 -26.93 -3.75
C PRO A 702 18.48 -28.10 -4.10
N SER A 703 19.69 -27.80 -4.59
CA SER A 703 20.75 -28.79 -4.83
C SER A 703 21.91 -28.67 -3.82
N GLN A 704 22.03 -27.52 -3.15
CA GLN A 704 23.01 -27.25 -2.12
C GLN A 704 22.43 -27.53 -0.73
N THR A 705 23.30 -27.79 0.25
CA THR A 705 22.91 -28.16 1.61
C THR A 705 23.20 -27.09 2.66
N GLU A 706 23.91 -26.03 2.30
CA GLU A 706 24.26 -24.93 3.21
C GLU A 706 24.39 -23.59 2.50
N ALA A 707 24.08 -22.52 3.23
CA ALA A 707 24.38 -21.16 2.84
C ALA A 707 25.89 -20.86 2.88
N LYS A 708 26.28 -19.82 2.16
CA LYS A 708 27.67 -19.41 1.98
C LYS A 708 27.80 -17.91 2.17
N LEU A 709 28.87 -17.51 2.85
CA LEU A 709 29.38 -16.14 2.82
C LEU A 709 30.41 -16.08 1.70
N PHE A 710 30.16 -15.31 0.64
CA PHE A 710 31.14 -15.11 -0.43
C PHE A 710 31.75 -13.71 -0.38
N VAL A 711 32.93 -13.58 -0.98
CA VAL A 711 33.64 -12.31 -1.15
C VAL A 711 33.83 -12.05 -2.64
N TYR A 712 33.41 -10.87 -3.08
CA TYR A 712 33.56 -10.38 -4.44
C TYR A 712 34.46 -9.15 -4.44
N ASP A 713 35.43 -9.13 -5.35
CA ASP A 713 36.32 -8.01 -5.58
C ASP A 713 35.79 -7.20 -6.78
N PRO A 714 35.27 -5.98 -6.57
CA PRO A 714 34.78 -5.12 -7.65
C PRO A 714 35.85 -4.65 -8.63
N ALA A 715 37.12 -4.61 -8.22
CA ALA A 715 38.23 -4.25 -9.10
C ALA A 715 38.60 -5.43 -10.02
N ALA A 716 38.64 -6.66 -9.48
CA ALA A 716 38.87 -7.87 -10.26
C ALA A 716 37.61 -8.35 -11.02
N GLN A 717 36.43 -7.82 -10.68
CA GLN A 717 35.12 -8.24 -11.17
C GLN A 717 34.84 -9.74 -10.99
N ALA A 718 35.32 -10.31 -9.88
CA ALA A 718 35.27 -11.75 -9.65
C ALA A 718 35.01 -12.10 -8.18
N LYS A 719 34.38 -13.26 -7.96
CA LYS A 719 34.36 -13.89 -6.63
C LYS A 719 35.78 -14.34 -6.28
N VAL A 720 36.28 -13.89 -5.14
CA VAL A 720 37.65 -14.17 -4.66
C VAL A 720 37.68 -15.15 -3.48
N ALA A 721 36.56 -15.35 -2.77
CA ALA A 721 36.47 -16.33 -1.70
C ALA A 721 35.02 -16.76 -1.42
N GLU A 722 34.87 -17.88 -0.71
CA GLU A 722 33.60 -18.41 -0.22
C GLU A 722 33.84 -19.20 1.08
N TYR A 723 32.96 -19.03 2.06
CA TYR A 723 33.06 -19.61 3.40
C TYR A 723 31.73 -20.27 3.79
N GLY A 724 31.80 -21.45 4.41
CA GLY A 724 30.67 -22.03 5.14
C GLY A 724 30.55 -21.40 6.53
N LEU A 725 29.33 -21.36 7.06
CA LEU A 725 29.10 -20.97 8.45
C LEU A 725 29.62 -22.07 9.41
N PRO A 726 29.94 -21.73 10.67
CA PRO A 726 30.27 -22.73 11.70
C PRO A 726 29.23 -23.84 11.81
N GLU A 727 29.68 -25.07 12.08
CA GLU A 727 28.78 -26.20 12.30
C GLU A 727 28.00 -26.05 13.61
N ILE A 728 26.73 -26.45 13.60
CA ILE A 728 25.86 -26.45 14.77
C ILE A 728 25.59 -27.87 15.27
N ALA A 729 24.96 -27.97 16.44
CA ALA A 729 24.65 -29.24 17.09
C ALA A 729 23.95 -30.22 16.13
N GLY A 730 24.42 -31.48 16.12
CA GLY A 730 23.89 -32.53 15.26
C GLY A 730 24.37 -32.47 13.80
N GLY A 731 25.34 -31.62 13.46
CA GLY A 731 25.89 -31.52 12.10
C GLY A 731 24.92 -30.87 11.10
N ARG A 732 23.88 -30.20 11.60
CA ARG A 732 22.97 -29.40 10.77
C ARG A 732 23.77 -28.24 10.17
N LYS A 733 23.43 -27.86 8.94
CA LYS A 733 23.98 -26.69 8.25
C LYS A 733 22.88 -25.65 8.07
N LEU A 734 23.20 -24.39 8.34
CA LEU A 734 22.27 -23.28 8.13
C LEU A 734 22.12 -23.04 6.63
N THR A 735 20.91 -22.71 6.19
CA THR A 735 20.51 -22.71 4.78
C THR A 735 20.27 -21.32 4.18
N ALA A 736 20.34 -20.28 5.01
CA ALA A 736 20.24 -18.89 4.60
C ALA A 736 21.09 -17.98 5.51
N ILE A 737 21.82 -17.04 4.90
CA ILE A 737 22.33 -15.83 5.55
C ILE A 737 21.41 -14.70 5.09
N THR A 738 20.63 -14.16 6.01
CA THR A 738 19.45 -13.33 5.71
C THR A 738 19.72 -11.85 5.85
N GLU A 739 20.75 -11.49 6.60
CA GLU A 739 21.17 -10.10 6.82
C GLU A 739 22.69 -10.02 6.95
N LEU A 740 23.28 -8.91 6.48
CA LEU A 740 24.70 -8.60 6.60
C LEU A 740 24.87 -7.09 6.74
N VAL A 741 25.49 -6.65 7.84
CA VAL A 741 25.81 -5.24 8.10
C VAL A 741 27.26 -5.09 8.56
N VAL A 742 27.85 -3.94 8.26
CA VAL A 742 29.19 -3.59 8.75
C VAL A 742 29.06 -2.84 10.07
N ILE A 743 29.66 -3.36 11.13
CA ILE A 743 29.69 -2.75 12.46
C ILE A 743 31.11 -2.89 13.01
N ASP A 744 31.73 -1.77 13.40
CA ASP A 744 33.07 -1.70 14.00
C ASP A 744 34.14 -2.48 13.20
N ASP A 745 34.21 -2.23 11.88
CA ASP A 745 35.09 -2.92 10.93
C ASP A 745 34.96 -4.46 10.90
N ARG A 746 33.78 -4.97 11.28
CA ARG A 746 33.41 -6.38 11.23
C ARG A 746 32.10 -6.57 10.48
N LEU A 747 31.90 -7.77 9.94
CA LEU A 747 30.63 -8.15 9.33
C LEU A 747 29.78 -8.87 10.36
N TRP A 748 28.67 -8.26 10.73
CA TRP A 748 27.66 -8.91 11.53
C TRP A 748 26.59 -9.44 10.60
N GLY A 749 26.06 -10.62 10.90
CA GLY A 749 25.00 -11.19 10.10
C GLY A 749 24.07 -12.08 10.89
N MET A 750 22.87 -12.23 10.34
CA MET A 750 21.87 -13.17 10.80
C MET A 750 21.80 -14.35 9.83
N ALA A 751 21.78 -15.55 10.38
CA ALA A 751 21.59 -16.78 9.63
C ALA A 751 20.56 -17.64 10.35
N GLU A 752 19.30 -17.59 9.89
CA GLU A 752 18.16 -18.11 10.63
C GLU A 752 18.15 -17.47 12.05
N GLY A 753 18.01 -18.24 13.13
CA GLY A 753 18.05 -17.73 14.51
C GLY A 753 19.46 -17.43 15.07
N TYR A 754 20.52 -17.47 14.27
CA TYR A 754 21.90 -17.32 14.72
C TYR A 754 22.46 -15.93 14.38
N LEU A 755 23.12 -15.32 15.37
CA LEU A 755 23.96 -14.14 15.18
C LEU A 755 25.41 -14.58 14.96
N PHE A 756 26.09 -14.01 13.97
CA PHE A 756 27.52 -14.22 13.76
C PHE A 756 28.27 -12.91 13.53
N VAL A 757 29.57 -12.92 13.85
CA VAL A 757 30.51 -11.84 13.52
C VAL A 757 31.69 -12.44 12.76
N PHE A 758 31.97 -11.90 11.58
CA PHE A 758 33.08 -12.31 10.72
C PHE A 758 34.12 -11.18 10.63
N ASP A 759 35.37 -11.53 10.85
CA ASP A 759 36.51 -10.63 10.72
C ASP A 759 37.03 -10.64 9.26
N PRO A 760 36.92 -9.51 8.53
CA PRO A 760 37.32 -9.43 7.14
C PRO A 760 38.84 -9.52 6.93
N VAL A 761 39.65 -9.26 7.98
CA VAL A 761 41.11 -9.30 7.94
C VAL A 761 41.62 -10.72 8.15
N SER A 762 41.23 -11.37 9.26
CA SER A 762 41.65 -12.75 9.57
C SER A 762 40.86 -13.80 8.77
N ARG A 763 39.70 -13.42 8.22
CA ARG A 763 38.75 -14.29 7.51
C ARG A 763 38.20 -15.42 8.39
N THR A 764 37.91 -15.09 9.65
CA THR A 764 37.36 -16.02 10.65
C THR A 764 36.00 -15.55 11.17
N PHE A 765 35.20 -16.49 11.69
CA PHE A 765 34.02 -16.18 12.49
C PHE A 765 34.45 -16.03 13.95
N ASP A 766 34.50 -14.79 14.43
CA ASP A 766 34.92 -14.46 15.79
C ASP A 766 33.80 -14.68 16.81
N TYR A 767 32.55 -14.70 16.33
CA TYR A 767 31.37 -14.94 17.13
C TYR A 767 30.32 -15.72 16.35
N PHE A 768 29.63 -16.65 17.01
CA PHE A 768 28.56 -17.44 16.43
C PHE A 768 27.68 -18.07 17.53
N GLU A 769 26.43 -17.63 17.67
CA GLU A 769 25.52 -18.10 18.73
C GLU A 769 24.05 -18.09 18.28
N GLU A 770 23.26 -19.09 18.71
CA GLU A 770 21.81 -19.10 18.50
C GLU A 770 21.15 -18.14 19.49
N LYS A 771 20.71 -16.98 19.00
CA LYS A 771 20.01 -15.97 19.82
C LYS A 771 18.50 -16.18 19.84
N PHE A 772 17.95 -16.80 18.80
CA PHE A 772 16.50 -16.96 18.61
C PHE A 772 16.13 -18.42 18.29
N PRO A 773 16.18 -19.33 19.28
CA PRO A 773 15.96 -20.76 19.05
C PRO A 773 14.51 -21.12 18.67
N ASP A 774 13.55 -20.24 18.97
CA ASP A 774 12.14 -20.41 18.62
C ASP A 774 11.81 -19.90 17.21
N VAL A 775 12.67 -19.07 16.61
CA VAL A 775 12.53 -18.64 15.22
C VAL A 775 12.95 -19.79 14.31
N LYS A 776 12.03 -20.19 13.42
CA LYS A 776 12.28 -21.20 12.40
C LYS A 776 12.15 -20.55 11.04
N TRP A 777 13.24 -20.57 10.26
CA TRP A 777 13.24 -20.09 8.88
C TRP A 777 12.14 -20.81 8.07
N PRO A 778 11.05 -20.13 7.69
CA PRO A 778 9.86 -20.78 7.17
C PRO A 778 10.01 -21.13 5.69
N GLU A 779 9.25 -22.14 5.25
CA GLU A 779 9.08 -22.40 3.83
C GLU A 779 8.40 -21.19 3.17
N GLY A 780 9.00 -20.68 2.09
CA GLY A 780 8.36 -19.61 1.29
C GLY A 780 8.97 -18.21 1.46
N THR A 781 9.78 -17.94 2.49
CA THR A 781 10.44 -16.64 2.67
C THR A 781 11.87 -16.55 2.09
N TYR A 782 12.30 -15.33 1.77
CA TYR A 782 13.66 -15.00 1.32
C TYR A 782 14.34 -13.97 2.24
N ARG A 783 13.69 -13.63 3.36
CA ARG A 783 14.16 -12.73 4.42
C ARG A 783 13.58 -13.18 5.74
N ASP A 784 14.24 -12.83 6.82
CA ASP A 784 13.80 -13.17 8.18
C ASP A 784 14.35 -12.22 9.21
N ALA A 785 15.44 -11.48 8.92
CA ALA A 785 15.96 -10.47 9.80
C ALA A 785 16.41 -9.22 9.03
N ASP A 786 16.45 -8.09 9.73
CA ASP A 786 17.11 -6.84 9.34
C ASP A 786 17.86 -6.32 10.57
N LEU A 787 19.00 -5.65 10.37
CA LEU A 787 19.82 -5.06 11.42
C LEU A 787 20.12 -3.59 11.07
N VAL A 788 20.04 -2.71 12.06
CA VAL A 788 20.36 -1.28 11.91
C VAL A 788 21.16 -0.78 13.10
N THR A 789 21.99 0.24 12.88
CA THR A 789 22.62 1.03 13.94
C THR A 789 22.11 2.45 13.83
N VAL A 790 22.07 3.16 14.96
CA VAL A 790 21.67 4.57 15.03
C VAL A 790 22.72 5.33 15.82
N GLU A 791 23.02 6.57 15.42
CA GLU A 791 24.05 7.38 16.10
C GLU A 791 23.68 7.71 17.54
N LYS A 792 22.37 7.77 17.80
CA LYS A 792 21.78 8.05 19.10
C LYS A 792 22.06 7.00 20.18
N ASP A 793 22.28 5.75 19.79
CA ASP A 793 22.71 4.68 20.71
C ASP A 793 23.89 3.91 20.09
N PRO A 794 25.11 4.46 20.21
CA PRO A 794 26.28 3.91 19.54
C PRO A 794 26.72 2.56 20.10
N ASP A 795 26.24 2.17 21.29
CA ASP A 795 26.59 0.92 21.97
C ASP A 795 25.65 -0.24 21.60
N SER A 796 24.59 0.04 20.82
CA SER A 796 23.57 -0.94 20.45
C SER A 796 23.45 -1.16 18.94
N VAL A 797 22.93 -2.33 18.59
CA VAL A 797 22.47 -2.68 17.24
C VAL A 797 21.03 -3.12 17.37
N TYR A 798 20.13 -2.56 16.57
CA TYR A 798 18.73 -2.95 16.59
C TYR A 798 18.41 -3.93 15.48
N GLY A 799 17.45 -4.81 15.71
CA GLY A 799 17.06 -5.79 14.73
C GLY A 799 15.60 -6.20 14.81
N THR A 800 15.09 -6.68 13.68
CA THR A 800 13.85 -7.46 13.63
C THR A 800 14.17 -8.88 13.25
N ILE A 801 13.41 -9.87 13.75
CA ILE A 801 13.52 -11.25 13.29
C ILE A 801 12.20 -12.02 13.39
N GLY A 802 11.90 -12.88 12.40
CA GLY A 802 10.84 -13.88 12.49
C GLY A 802 9.42 -13.37 12.33
N ASN A 803 9.22 -12.15 11.82
CA ASN A 803 7.93 -11.43 11.90
C ASN A 803 7.34 -11.47 13.31
N LYS A 804 8.21 -11.25 14.30
CA LYS A 804 7.91 -11.48 15.70
C LYS A 804 8.63 -10.50 16.60
N TYR A 805 9.97 -10.47 16.56
CA TYR A 805 10.76 -9.71 17.51
C TYR A 805 11.25 -8.39 16.92
N LEU A 806 11.14 -7.32 17.71
CA LEU A 806 12.03 -6.16 17.65
C LEU A 806 12.96 -6.27 18.85
N PHE A 807 14.27 -6.10 18.64
CA PHE A 807 15.27 -6.31 19.69
C PHE A 807 16.45 -5.35 19.55
N SER A 808 17.22 -5.19 20.62
CA SER A 808 18.56 -4.59 20.60
C SER A 808 19.63 -5.61 20.97
N ILE A 809 20.83 -5.41 20.46
CA ILE A 809 22.05 -6.17 20.75
C ILE A 809 23.06 -5.21 21.36
N ASN A 810 23.57 -5.51 22.55
CA ASN A 810 24.69 -4.76 23.11
C ASN A 810 26.01 -5.09 22.38
N LYS A 811 26.74 -4.08 21.91
CA LYS A 811 27.99 -4.23 21.15
C LYS A 811 29.21 -4.62 21.98
N ALA A 812 29.15 -4.63 23.30
CA ALA A 812 30.25 -5.12 24.12
C ALA A 812 30.17 -6.64 24.31
N ASP A 813 28.98 -7.16 24.63
CA ASP A 813 28.81 -8.54 25.09
C ASP A 813 27.86 -9.40 24.24
N ARG A 814 27.22 -8.82 23.21
CA ARG A 814 26.25 -9.49 22.33
C ARG A 814 24.99 -9.98 23.06
N SER A 815 24.69 -9.42 24.23
CA SER A 815 23.41 -9.68 24.92
C SER A 815 22.24 -9.07 24.15
N ILE A 816 21.08 -9.74 24.21
CA ILE A 816 19.86 -9.35 23.52
C ILE A 816 18.85 -8.81 24.53
N GLU A 817 18.26 -7.66 24.23
CA GLU A 817 17.05 -7.17 24.88
C GLU A 817 15.88 -7.24 23.88
N ILE A 818 14.77 -7.87 24.29
CA ILE A 818 13.55 -7.92 23.48
C ILE A 818 12.72 -6.68 23.76
N LEU A 819 12.59 -5.81 22.76
CA LEU A 819 11.83 -4.57 22.82
C LEU A 819 10.35 -4.82 22.51
N ARG A 820 10.07 -5.73 21.56
CA ARG A 820 8.73 -6.23 21.22
C ARG A 820 8.78 -7.70 20.81
N SER A 821 7.71 -8.45 21.09
CA SER A 821 7.63 -9.90 20.85
C SER A 821 6.47 -10.37 19.97
N ASP A 822 5.77 -9.45 19.30
CA ASP A 822 4.65 -9.70 18.41
C ASP A 822 4.80 -8.95 17.09
N GLY A 823 4.73 -9.69 15.97
CA GLY A 823 4.47 -9.15 14.64
C GLY A 823 5.51 -8.21 14.02
N ALA A 824 6.68 -7.99 14.64
CA ALA A 824 7.68 -7.06 14.14
C ALA A 824 8.56 -7.68 13.03
N ASP A 825 8.66 -6.99 11.89
CA ASP A 825 9.42 -7.42 10.70
C ASP A 825 9.88 -6.19 9.93
N MET A 826 10.97 -6.30 9.16
CA MET A 826 11.60 -5.19 8.44
C MET A 826 12.01 -4.03 9.34
N LEU A 827 13.20 -3.47 9.12
CA LEU A 827 13.70 -2.42 10.00
C LEU A 827 14.42 -1.32 9.22
N THR A 828 14.13 -0.08 9.58
CA THR A 828 14.90 1.09 9.17
C THR A 828 14.90 2.13 10.28
N ALA A 829 15.70 3.19 10.15
CA ALA A 829 15.78 4.25 11.14
C ALA A 829 15.80 5.62 10.45
N ASP A 830 15.11 6.61 11.03
CA ASP A 830 15.20 8.00 10.56
C ASP A 830 16.53 8.65 11.00
N PRO A 831 16.85 9.87 10.51
CA PRO A 831 18.06 10.59 10.93
C PRO A 831 18.12 10.93 12.43
N ASP A 832 16.98 10.94 13.12
CA ASP A 832 16.89 11.20 14.56
C ASP A 832 17.09 9.92 15.40
N GLY A 833 17.27 8.77 14.75
CA GLY A 833 17.49 7.46 15.36
C GLY A 833 16.23 6.75 15.84
N ASN A 834 15.03 7.19 15.45
CA ASN A 834 13.80 6.44 15.69
C ASN A 834 13.72 5.24 14.75
N LEU A 835 13.25 4.12 15.26
CA LEU A 835 13.15 2.88 14.49
C LEU A 835 11.77 2.76 13.87
N TYR A 836 11.73 2.28 12.63
CA TYR A 836 10.50 2.03 11.88
C TYR A 836 10.46 0.58 11.45
N PHE A 837 9.33 -0.08 11.67
CA PHE A 837 9.16 -1.50 11.38
C PHE A 837 7.74 -1.81 10.91
N LYS A 838 7.59 -2.89 10.15
CA LYS A 838 6.27 -3.45 9.80
C LYS A 838 5.71 -4.20 11.01
N HIS A 839 4.42 -4.05 11.25
CA HIS A 839 3.65 -4.84 12.22
C HIS A 839 2.38 -5.39 11.58
N ASN A 840 2.00 -6.62 11.96
CA ASN A 840 0.75 -7.28 11.48
C ASN A 840 0.56 -7.23 9.95
N ASP A 841 1.67 -7.33 9.21
CA ASP A 841 1.79 -7.23 7.77
C ASP A 841 1.39 -5.91 7.09
N THR A 842 0.51 -5.09 7.64
CA THR A 842 -0.07 -3.93 6.93
C THR A 842 0.24 -2.58 7.56
N GLU A 843 0.73 -2.58 8.80
CA GLU A 843 0.93 -1.37 9.58
C GLU A 843 2.41 -0.99 9.62
N LEU A 844 2.70 0.29 9.44
CA LEU A 844 4.00 0.84 9.80
C LEU A 844 3.95 1.26 11.27
N TRP A 845 4.95 0.87 12.04
CA TRP A 845 5.11 1.28 13.43
C TRP A 845 6.43 2.01 13.62
N ARG A 846 6.44 2.94 14.56
CA ARG A 846 7.65 3.61 15.06
C ARG A 846 7.92 3.20 16.50
N TYR A 847 9.19 3.02 16.82
CA TYR A 847 9.72 3.00 18.17
C TYR A 847 10.67 4.18 18.39
N SER A 848 10.28 5.07 19.29
CA SER A 848 11.01 6.24 19.76
C SER A 848 11.40 6.03 21.22
N PHE A 849 12.68 6.14 21.55
CA PHE A 849 13.19 5.79 22.88
C PHE A 849 14.11 6.84 23.43
#